data_AF-A0A7K2Z7I7-F1
#
_entry.id   AF-A0A7K2Z7I7-F1
#
_cell.length_a   1.000
_cell.length_b   1.000
_cell.length_c   1.000
_cell.angle_alpha   90.00
_cell.angle_beta   90.00
_cell.angle_gamma   90.00
#
_symmetry.space_group_name_H-M   'P 1'
#
loop_
_entity.id
_entity.type
_entity.pdbx_description
1 polymer ?
#
loop_
_entity_poly.entity_id
_entity_poly.type
_entity_poly.pdbx_seq_one_letter_code
_entity_poly.pdbx_strand_id
1 'polypeptide(L)'
;MALPAGLATVTLTGRYIRPDGTPLKGTVTIATPALLTLPNADTISAGSATATLDAEGMFSLKLISTDQPDMQPSQWAYTITEKFQDIATRTYSIQLPSTFTTVSIADIAPADPSQGQYVIVPGPPGPKGTSILTGVGAPSPLLGGNGDSYIDTTPSAVKLYGPKAGGVWPSTSVSLGGAGGLISSVNTKTGDVVLTASDVGADPAGAATAAGATAKSEAKSEALATAAATYLPRAIHTVAALTSQSLFYIAHRGSGAELGAEHTLDAYEAAVAAGVRAIEVSVRMTADGVLVCGHDESLERTTYSTGNFSDWNYGALRAKVRTNGRLLFGQGTVDVPPPTLREVLDRFLGRVVIFLEPKSNASVPATQQLLTDFYPHAKDSVVWKNYYTNNSFPWAKTNGFTTWGYVDANTTDEQLNTYAANIDMWGVPIAMSDARITAVVSRGKPVICWEVHRRSERNRLQALGVKGMMCAQVVYVRRTGASRTSDDWATQVRAPGDMGTVNYDHVTALKFDDAGGSVFINALPNRSVLLGSLSNPTPPTTYTINFSMMYEGAPGSTEHAGIAFGKDSDDSYRFNQINSSGGYHIAVRGNGDLQLYTHTAGVTSGTQLGTVASAAPTAGQWMTFTVQVTPTQVILTRTDLETPVVLTVTNSAHRGGYMHLSNGSISSLANKPHWKSFSITA
;
A
#
# COMPACT_ATOMS: atom_id res chain seq x y z
N MET A 1 28.12 29.39 2.75
CA MET A 1 29.26 28.45 2.66
C MET A 1 29.74 28.47 1.21
N ALA A 2 31.05 28.62 0.96
CA ALA A 2 31.55 28.60 -0.42
C ALA A 2 31.46 27.17 -0.95
N LEU A 3 30.80 26.96 -2.09
CA LEU A 3 30.75 25.65 -2.75
C LEU A 3 32.09 25.37 -3.47
N PRO A 4 32.51 24.10 -3.59
CA PRO A 4 33.72 23.72 -4.31
C PRO A 4 33.73 24.24 -5.75
N ALA A 5 34.90 24.64 -6.25
CA ALA A 5 35.07 25.08 -7.63
C ALA A 5 34.90 23.90 -8.62
N GLY A 6 34.37 24.17 -9.82
CA GLY A 6 34.20 23.17 -10.88
C GLY A 6 32.89 22.39 -10.86
N LEU A 7 32.02 22.59 -9.86
CA LEU A 7 30.68 22.01 -9.82
C LEU A 7 29.67 22.97 -10.46
N ALA A 8 28.77 22.44 -11.30
CA ALA A 8 27.57 23.19 -11.68
C ALA A 8 26.60 23.33 -10.47
N THR A 9 25.97 24.48 -10.38
CA THR A 9 25.19 24.88 -9.22
C THR A 9 23.89 25.51 -9.66
N VAL A 10 22.83 25.30 -8.88
CA VAL A 10 21.51 25.90 -9.07
C VAL A 10 21.22 26.81 -7.88
N THR A 11 20.70 28.00 -8.13
CA THR A 11 20.23 28.88 -7.05
C THR A 11 18.76 28.59 -6.76
N LEU A 12 18.44 28.09 -5.58
CA LEU A 12 17.08 27.89 -5.10
C LEU A 12 16.61 29.13 -4.35
N THR A 13 15.49 29.70 -4.78
CA THR A 13 14.87 30.87 -4.14
C THR A 13 13.46 30.54 -3.66
N GLY A 14 12.91 31.35 -2.76
CA GLY A 14 11.51 31.24 -2.39
C GLY A 14 11.02 32.44 -1.60
N ARG A 15 9.70 32.62 -1.57
CA ARG A 15 9.00 33.64 -0.81
C ARG A 15 7.82 33.03 -0.08
N TYR A 16 7.72 33.26 1.23
CA TYR A 16 6.62 32.78 2.05
C TYR A 16 5.89 33.95 2.69
N ILE A 17 4.61 34.09 2.34
CA ILE A 17 3.71 35.13 2.86
C ILE A 17 2.42 34.48 3.36
N ARG A 18 1.78 35.10 4.34
CA ARG A 18 0.44 34.75 4.81
C ARG A 18 -0.62 35.25 3.80
N PRO A 19 -1.88 34.75 3.88
CA PRO A 19 -2.96 35.23 3.02
C PRO A 19 -3.24 36.74 3.13
N ASP A 20 -2.91 37.36 4.26
CA ASP A 20 -3.01 38.81 4.48
C ASP A 20 -1.82 39.61 3.89
N GLY A 21 -0.88 38.93 3.22
CA GLY A 21 0.29 39.51 2.60
C GLY A 21 1.49 39.71 3.54
N THR A 22 1.37 39.39 4.84
CA THR A 22 2.48 39.54 5.78
C THR A 22 3.53 38.43 5.61
N PRO A 23 4.84 38.73 5.70
CA PRO A 23 5.90 37.72 5.58
C PRO A 23 5.87 36.66 6.67
N LEU A 24 6.11 35.40 6.31
CA LEU A 24 6.33 34.32 7.28
C LEU A 24 7.75 34.37 7.86
N LYS A 25 7.89 33.88 9.09
CA LYS A 25 9.18 33.76 9.80
C LYS A 25 9.50 32.29 10.04
N GLY A 26 10.76 31.91 9.83
CA GLY A 26 11.23 30.55 10.08
C GLY A 26 12.41 30.19 9.20
N THR A 27 12.59 28.89 8.97
CA THR A 27 13.76 28.35 8.27
C THR A 27 13.37 27.35 7.21
N VAL A 28 14.11 27.33 6.11
CA VAL A 28 14.11 26.26 5.11
C VAL A 28 15.44 25.52 5.21
N THR A 29 15.38 24.21 5.45
CA THR A 29 16.56 23.33 5.54
C THR A 29 16.60 22.40 4.33
N ILE A 30 17.75 22.32 3.67
CA ILE A 30 17.98 21.58 2.44
C ILE A 30 19.10 20.58 2.72
N ALA A 31 18.77 19.30 2.75
CA ALA A 31 19.70 18.23 3.06
C ALA A 31 20.05 17.39 1.82
N THR A 32 21.31 17.04 1.70
CA THR A 32 21.78 15.98 0.78
C THR A 32 21.51 14.60 1.40
N PRO A 33 21.63 13.49 0.63
CA PRO A 33 21.75 12.16 1.23
C PRO A 33 22.86 12.11 2.29
N ALA A 34 22.80 11.13 3.19
CA ALA A 34 23.73 11.03 4.33
C ALA A 34 25.22 11.15 3.96
N LEU A 35 25.59 10.71 2.76
CA LEU A 35 26.90 10.93 2.17
C LEU A 35 26.74 11.16 0.65
N LEU A 36 27.21 12.29 0.13
CA LEU A 36 27.28 12.58 -1.30
C LEU A 36 28.75 12.72 -1.71
N THR A 37 29.25 11.76 -2.50
CA THR A 37 30.64 11.77 -2.98
C THR A 37 30.71 12.38 -4.38
N LEU A 38 31.70 13.26 -4.59
CA LEU A 38 31.96 14.01 -5.81
C LEU A 38 33.40 13.71 -6.28
N PRO A 39 33.65 12.54 -6.91
CA PRO A 39 34.99 12.08 -7.25
C PRO A 39 35.78 13.06 -8.13
N ASN A 40 35.12 13.66 -9.14
CA ASN A 40 35.78 14.62 -10.05
C ASN A 40 36.15 15.96 -9.38
N ALA A 41 35.61 16.23 -8.19
CA ALA A 41 35.91 17.42 -7.41
C ALA A 41 36.67 17.08 -6.11
N ASP A 42 37.13 15.83 -5.95
CA ASP A 42 37.76 15.30 -4.73
C ASP A 42 37.04 15.73 -3.43
N THR A 43 35.71 15.79 -3.47
CA THR A 43 34.89 16.34 -2.39
C THR A 43 33.87 15.31 -1.90
N ILE A 44 33.66 15.26 -0.58
CA ILE A 44 32.49 14.61 0.02
C ILE A 44 31.62 15.73 0.62
N SER A 45 30.38 15.81 0.16
CA SER A 45 29.36 16.67 0.74
C SER A 45 28.51 15.86 1.73
N ALA A 46 28.39 16.35 2.94
CA ALA A 46 27.53 15.77 3.97
C ALA A 46 26.86 16.89 4.78
N GLY A 47 25.64 16.65 5.25
CA GLY A 47 24.87 17.60 6.05
C GLY A 47 23.84 18.41 5.25
N SER A 48 23.38 19.49 5.87
CA SER A 48 22.29 20.34 5.38
C SER A 48 22.67 21.81 5.33
N ALA A 49 22.13 22.53 4.35
CA ALA A 49 22.12 23.99 4.32
C ALA A 49 20.80 24.51 4.88
N THR A 50 20.83 25.44 5.83
CA THR A 50 19.62 26.08 6.37
C THR A 50 19.65 27.56 6.04
N ALA A 51 18.56 28.06 5.45
CA ALA A 51 18.32 29.50 5.29
C ALA A 51 17.20 29.95 6.23
N THR A 52 17.41 31.08 6.89
CA THR A 52 16.36 31.81 7.61
C THR A 52 15.69 32.77 6.65
N LEU A 53 14.36 32.87 6.72
CA LEU A 53 13.62 33.87 5.93
C LEU A 53 14.00 35.29 6.36
N ASP A 54 14.20 36.19 5.40
CA ASP A 54 14.47 37.61 5.66
C ASP A 54 13.22 38.40 6.06
N ALA A 55 13.35 39.73 6.18
CA ALA A 55 12.26 40.60 6.60
C ALA A 55 11.06 40.61 5.62
N GLU A 56 11.30 40.22 4.37
CA GLU A 56 10.32 40.12 3.29
C GLU A 56 9.79 38.69 3.09
N GLY A 57 10.26 37.72 3.91
CA GLY A 57 9.86 36.32 3.88
C GLY A 57 10.57 35.52 2.79
N MET A 58 11.68 36.04 2.27
CA MET A 58 12.44 35.45 1.17
C MET A 58 13.60 34.61 1.68
N PHE A 59 14.05 33.65 0.86
CA PHE A 59 15.36 33.03 1.00
C PHE A 59 16.02 32.81 -0.36
N SER A 60 17.34 32.66 -0.35
CA SER A 60 18.15 32.29 -1.51
C SER A 60 19.32 31.42 -1.08
N LEU A 61 19.47 30.27 -1.71
CA LEU A 61 20.56 29.32 -1.45
C LEU A 61 21.14 28.80 -2.75
N LYS A 62 22.47 28.86 -2.86
CA LYS A 62 23.21 28.24 -3.95
C LYS A 62 23.51 26.78 -3.58
N LEU A 63 23.09 25.85 -4.43
CA LEU A 63 23.15 24.41 -4.20
C LEU A 63 23.85 23.70 -5.35
N ILE A 64 24.44 22.53 -5.11
CA ILE A 64 25.04 21.69 -6.15
C ILE A 64 23.92 21.09 -7.01
N SER A 65 24.04 21.04 -8.33
CA SER A 65 23.02 20.40 -9.17
C SER A 65 22.94 18.89 -8.93
N THR A 66 21.77 18.28 -9.10
CA THR A 66 21.53 16.86 -8.77
C THR A 66 21.94 15.87 -9.87
N ASP A 67 22.39 16.38 -11.01
CA ASP A 67 22.70 15.67 -12.24
C ASP A 67 24.20 15.76 -12.62
N GLN A 68 25.08 16.10 -11.68
CA GLN A 68 26.51 16.13 -12.01
C GLN A 68 26.99 14.74 -12.43
N PRO A 69 27.89 14.68 -13.43
CA PRO A 69 28.60 13.45 -13.76
C PRO A 69 29.33 12.86 -12.55
N ASP A 70 29.31 11.54 -12.45
CA ASP A 70 30.11 10.73 -11.50
C ASP A 70 29.80 10.92 -10.01
N MET A 71 28.69 11.57 -9.65
CA MET A 71 28.17 11.63 -8.28
C MET A 71 27.78 10.26 -7.73
N GLN A 72 28.04 10.02 -6.44
CA GLN A 72 27.58 8.83 -5.71
C GLN A 72 26.81 9.22 -4.43
N PRO A 73 25.54 8.81 -4.29
CA PRO A 73 24.76 8.01 -5.24
C PRO A 73 24.45 8.77 -6.54
N SER A 74 24.44 8.06 -7.67
CA SER A 74 23.94 8.58 -8.95
C SER A 74 22.41 8.67 -8.90
N GLN A 75 21.81 9.76 -9.41
CA GLN A 75 20.37 10.04 -9.33
C GLN A 75 19.84 10.21 -7.89
N TRP A 76 20.14 11.34 -7.27
CA TRP A 76 19.68 11.71 -5.94
C TRP A 76 18.78 12.95 -5.97
N ALA A 77 18.17 13.27 -4.83
CA ALA A 77 17.34 14.45 -4.62
C ALA A 77 17.70 15.11 -3.28
N TYR A 78 17.52 16.42 -3.19
CA TYR A 78 17.56 17.12 -1.91
C TYR A 78 16.30 16.83 -1.11
N THR A 79 16.44 16.67 0.20
CA THR A 79 15.31 16.73 1.14
C THR A 79 15.15 18.15 1.64
N ILE A 80 13.98 18.74 1.42
CA ILE A 80 13.59 20.06 1.88
C ILE A 80 12.73 19.91 3.11
N THR A 81 13.09 20.59 4.20
CA THR A 81 12.28 20.74 5.41
C THR A 81 11.98 22.21 5.64
N GLU A 82 10.70 22.56 5.57
CA GLU A 82 10.21 23.90 5.85
C GLU A 82 9.62 23.96 7.26
N LYS A 83 10.16 24.86 8.09
CA LYS A 83 9.75 25.04 9.48
C LYS A 83 9.48 26.52 9.74
N PHE A 84 8.20 26.89 9.74
CA PHE A 84 7.74 28.25 9.99
C PHE A 84 7.06 28.38 11.35
N GLN A 85 7.01 29.59 11.89
CA GLN A 85 6.29 29.88 13.13
C GLN A 85 4.79 29.65 12.93
N ASP A 86 4.16 28.92 13.86
CA ASP A 86 2.72 28.66 13.92
C ASP A 86 2.13 27.91 12.70
N ILE A 87 2.97 27.20 11.94
CA ILE A 87 2.57 26.33 10.83
C ILE A 87 3.24 24.96 11.02
N ALA A 88 2.50 23.90 10.71
CA ALA A 88 3.05 22.54 10.75
C ALA A 88 4.29 22.43 9.85
N THR A 89 5.31 21.72 10.34
CA THR A 89 6.52 21.46 9.55
C THR A 89 6.18 20.55 8.37
N ARG A 90 6.68 20.86 7.17
CA ARG A 90 6.53 19.98 6.00
C ARG A 90 7.89 19.58 5.43
N THR A 91 7.97 18.35 4.91
CA THR A 91 9.18 17.79 4.32
C THR A 91 8.87 17.11 2.98
N TYR A 92 9.68 17.35 1.96
CA TYR A 92 9.54 16.77 0.62
C TYR A 92 10.90 16.74 -0.12
N SER A 93 10.97 16.07 -1.26
CA SER A 93 12.22 15.92 -2.02
C SER A 93 12.17 16.64 -3.37
N ILE A 94 13.28 17.28 -3.77
CA ILE A 94 13.41 17.97 -5.06
C ILE A 94 14.70 17.57 -5.79
N GLN A 95 14.64 17.55 -7.13
CA GLN A 95 15.82 17.52 -7.98
C GLN A 95 16.09 18.91 -8.54
N LEU A 96 17.37 19.28 -8.65
CA LEU A 96 17.82 20.56 -9.19
C LEU A 96 18.80 20.30 -10.33
N PRO A 97 18.33 20.01 -11.56
CA PRO A 97 19.20 19.75 -12.69
C PRO A 97 20.03 20.98 -13.09
N SER A 98 21.23 20.74 -13.60
CA SER A 98 22.19 21.75 -14.07
C SER A 98 21.68 22.56 -15.26
N THR A 99 20.62 22.10 -15.93
CA THR A 99 19.93 22.83 -17.01
C THR A 99 19.26 24.12 -16.52
N PHE A 100 19.05 24.28 -15.21
CA PHE A 100 18.50 25.50 -14.61
C PHE A 100 19.57 26.27 -13.82
N THR A 101 19.63 27.59 -14.00
CA THR A 101 20.54 28.46 -13.23
C THR A 101 19.92 28.95 -11.92
N THR A 102 18.60 29.19 -11.94
CA THR A 102 17.80 29.64 -10.79
C THR A 102 16.45 28.95 -10.84
N VAL A 103 15.98 28.44 -9.70
CA VAL A 103 14.67 27.79 -9.54
C VAL A 103 13.96 28.37 -8.33
N SER A 104 12.70 28.76 -8.49
CA SER A 104 11.84 29.15 -7.38
C SER A 104 11.19 27.92 -6.77
N ILE A 105 11.23 27.78 -5.45
CA ILE A 105 10.60 26.69 -4.72
C ILE A 105 9.08 26.69 -4.91
N ALA A 106 8.46 27.85 -5.16
CA ALA A 106 7.03 27.94 -5.41
C ALA A 106 6.61 27.23 -6.71
N ASP A 107 7.52 27.05 -7.65
CA ASP A 107 7.25 26.43 -8.95
C ASP A 107 7.39 24.89 -8.88
N ILE A 108 8.10 24.38 -7.88
CA ILE A 108 8.47 22.96 -7.77
C ILE A 108 8.00 22.28 -6.48
N ALA A 109 7.56 23.04 -5.48
CA ALA A 109 7.05 22.47 -4.24
C ALA A 109 5.71 21.74 -4.49
N PRO A 110 5.50 20.56 -3.89
CA PRO A 110 4.25 19.81 -4.06
C PRO A 110 3.07 20.57 -3.45
N ALA A 111 1.93 20.55 -4.14
CA ALA A 111 0.67 21.17 -3.68
C ALA A 111 0.12 20.50 -2.40
N ASP A 112 0.42 19.21 -2.20
CA ASP A 112 0.10 18.46 -0.99
C ASP A 112 1.31 17.61 -0.57
N PRO A 113 2.00 17.93 0.54
CA PRO A 113 3.15 17.17 1.02
C PRO A 113 2.79 15.78 1.58
N SER A 114 1.49 15.44 1.69
CA SER A 114 1.01 14.11 2.09
C SER A 114 0.70 13.18 0.91
N GLN A 115 0.75 13.65 -0.34
CA GLN A 115 0.30 12.92 -1.54
C GLN A 115 1.39 12.66 -2.61
N GLY A 116 2.69 12.86 -2.36
CA GLY A 116 3.72 12.45 -3.34
C GLY A 116 5.18 12.68 -2.93
N GLN A 117 6.06 11.70 -3.21
CA GLN A 117 7.49 11.74 -2.89
C GLN A 117 8.43 12.16 -4.04
N TYR A 118 7.92 12.48 -5.23
CA TYR A 118 8.74 12.99 -6.34
C TYR A 118 7.93 13.98 -7.19
N VAL A 119 8.52 15.14 -7.47
CA VAL A 119 8.08 16.04 -8.57
C VAL A 119 9.10 15.89 -9.69
N ILE A 120 8.66 15.34 -10.82
CA ILE A 120 9.39 15.47 -12.08
C ILE A 120 9.21 16.92 -12.52
N VAL A 121 10.32 17.60 -12.85
CA VAL A 121 10.31 18.89 -13.54
C VAL A 121 9.35 18.76 -14.73
N PRO A 122 8.23 19.52 -14.78
CA PRO A 122 7.37 19.49 -15.95
C PRO A 122 8.25 19.78 -17.17
N GLY A 123 8.25 18.89 -18.15
CA GLY A 123 8.76 19.24 -19.47
C GLY A 123 8.10 20.55 -19.92
N PRO A 124 8.76 21.36 -20.77
CA PRO A 124 8.14 22.55 -21.32
C PRO A 124 6.72 22.19 -21.80
N PRO A 125 5.70 23.03 -21.54
CA PRO A 125 4.34 22.76 -22.00
C PRO A 125 4.40 22.27 -23.44
N GLY A 126 3.78 21.12 -23.70
CA GLY A 126 3.66 20.63 -25.07
C GLY A 126 3.14 21.78 -25.95
N PRO A 127 3.63 21.93 -27.19
CA PRO A 127 3.18 23.01 -28.06
C PRO A 127 1.65 23.04 -28.09
N LYS A 128 1.07 24.24 -27.96
CA LYS A 128 -0.38 24.44 -27.90
C LYS A 128 -1.03 23.64 -29.03
N GLY A 129 -1.89 22.68 -28.67
CA GLY A 129 -2.59 21.86 -29.64
C GLY A 129 -3.44 22.70 -30.60
N THR A 130 -3.74 22.13 -31.76
CA THR A 130 -4.54 22.79 -32.80
C THR A 130 -5.94 23.13 -32.28
N SER A 131 -6.38 24.35 -32.49
CA SER A 131 -7.68 24.88 -32.07
C SER A 131 -8.63 25.05 -33.26
N ILE A 132 -9.95 24.94 -33.01
CA ILE A 132 -10.97 25.35 -33.98
C ILE A 132 -11.45 26.74 -33.59
N LEU A 133 -11.22 27.71 -34.47
CA LEU A 133 -11.60 29.11 -34.31
C LEU A 133 -12.88 29.39 -35.09
N THR A 134 -13.63 30.41 -34.70
CA THR A 134 -14.87 30.80 -35.38
C THR A 134 -14.97 32.32 -35.55
N GLY A 135 -15.71 32.78 -36.55
CA GLY A 135 -16.03 34.19 -36.74
C GLY A 135 -16.76 34.46 -38.06
N VAL A 136 -17.14 35.70 -38.32
CA VAL A 136 -17.87 36.07 -39.55
C VAL A 136 -16.88 36.51 -40.64
N GLY A 137 -16.88 35.83 -41.78
CA GLY A 137 -16.02 36.08 -42.94
C GLY A 137 -14.78 35.18 -42.98
N ALA A 138 -13.98 35.29 -44.04
CA ALA A 138 -12.72 34.54 -44.15
C ALA A 138 -11.72 34.96 -43.04
N PRO A 139 -10.94 34.02 -42.48
CA PRO A 139 -10.03 34.32 -41.37
C PRO A 139 -8.90 35.25 -41.80
N SER A 140 -8.58 36.23 -40.95
CA SER A 140 -7.39 37.07 -41.13
C SER A 140 -6.12 36.22 -41.04
N PRO A 141 -5.07 36.52 -41.84
CA PRO A 141 -3.75 35.87 -41.71
C PRO A 141 -3.15 35.97 -40.30
N LEU A 142 -3.53 37.00 -39.51
CA LEU A 142 -3.05 37.20 -38.14
C LEU A 142 -3.79 36.34 -37.09
N LEU A 143 -4.89 35.68 -37.47
CA LEU A 143 -5.72 34.88 -36.56
C LEU A 143 -5.27 33.42 -36.54
N GLY A 144 -5.09 32.82 -35.36
CA GLY A 144 -4.75 31.39 -35.19
C GLY A 144 -3.29 31.01 -35.51
N GLY A 145 -2.87 29.85 -34.99
CA GLY A 145 -1.57 29.22 -35.23
C GLY A 145 -1.60 28.19 -36.36
N ASN A 146 -0.42 27.72 -36.79
CA ASN A 146 -0.35 26.62 -37.76
C ASN A 146 -0.94 25.34 -37.16
N GLY A 147 -1.75 24.63 -37.95
CA GLY A 147 -2.53 23.47 -37.55
C GLY A 147 -3.96 23.81 -37.11
N ASP A 148 -4.27 25.07 -36.80
CA ASP A 148 -5.63 25.48 -36.45
C ASP A 148 -6.57 25.35 -37.65
N SER A 149 -7.85 25.15 -37.36
CA SER A 149 -8.96 25.22 -38.32
C SER A 149 -9.86 26.40 -37.96
N TYR A 150 -10.56 26.96 -38.94
CA TYR A 150 -11.43 28.13 -38.77
C TYR A 150 -12.77 27.93 -39.46
N ILE A 151 -13.86 28.16 -38.73
CA ILE A 151 -15.23 28.15 -39.26
C ILE A 151 -15.70 29.59 -39.44
N ASP A 152 -15.89 29.99 -40.70
CA ASP A 152 -16.62 31.18 -41.08
C ASP A 152 -18.11 30.93 -40.85
N THR A 153 -18.69 31.63 -39.88
CA THR A 153 -20.08 31.54 -39.46
C THR A 153 -20.98 32.55 -40.18
N THR A 154 -20.56 33.11 -41.31
CA THR A 154 -21.42 34.00 -42.12
C THR A 154 -22.74 33.28 -42.45
N PRO A 155 -23.90 33.84 -42.05
CA PRO A 155 -25.18 33.24 -42.35
C PRO A 155 -25.33 33.00 -43.87
N SER A 156 -25.81 31.81 -44.24
CA SER A 156 -26.00 31.38 -45.64
C SER A 156 -24.72 31.08 -46.44
N ALA A 157 -23.53 31.17 -45.84
CA ALA A 157 -22.25 30.89 -46.51
C ALA A 157 -21.19 30.32 -45.55
N VAL A 158 -21.62 29.41 -44.65
CA VAL A 158 -20.72 28.82 -43.64
C VAL A 158 -19.61 28.04 -44.33
N LYS A 159 -18.36 28.32 -43.98
CA LYS A 159 -17.17 27.74 -44.62
C LYS A 159 -16.15 27.28 -43.60
N LEU A 160 -15.49 26.16 -43.87
CA LEU A 160 -14.33 25.69 -43.10
C LEU A 160 -13.04 26.01 -43.86
N TYR A 161 -12.11 26.65 -43.17
CA TYR A 161 -10.76 26.93 -43.62
C TYR A 161 -9.77 26.15 -42.74
N GLY A 162 -8.83 25.43 -43.32
CA GLY A 162 -7.76 24.78 -42.56
C GLY A 162 -7.25 23.46 -43.16
N PRO A 163 -6.20 22.87 -42.56
CA PRO A 163 -5.42 23.44 -41.45
C PRO A 163 -4.56 24.63 -41.92
N LYS A 164 -4.36 25.64 -41.07
CA LYS A 164 -3.43 26.75 -41.33
C LYS A 164 -2.01 26.22 -41.45
N ALA A 165 -1.25 26.63 -42.45
CA ALA A 165 0.13 26.19 -42.64
C ALA A 165 1.01 27.34 -43.11
N GLY A 166 2.25 27.41 -42.60
CA GLY A 166 3.20 28.46 -42.99
C GLY A 166 2.73 29.89 -42.67
N GLY A 167 1.86 30.06 -41.67
CA GLY A 167 1.28 31.36 -41.30
C GLY A 167 0.12 31.81 -42.20
N VAL A 168 -0.28 31.00 -43.18
CA VAL A 168 -1.28 31.36 -44.19
C VAL A 168 -2.48 30.40 -44.06
N TRP A 169 -3.68 30.98 -44.07
CA TRP A 169 -4.90 30.19 -44.20
C TRP A 169 -5.08 29.73 -45.64
N PRO A 170 -5.55 28.50 -45.90
CA PRO A 170 -5.82 28.04 -47.26
C PRO A 170 -6.71 29.03 -48.01
N SER A 171 -6.33 29.38 -49.25
CA SER A 171 -7.11 30.28 -50.10
C SER A 171 -8.43 29.66 -50.57
N THR A 172 -8.53 28.33 -50.51
CA THR A 172 -9.73 27.54 -50.79
C THR A 172 -10.39 27.09 -49.49
N SER A 173 -11.70 27.34 -49.37
CA SER A 173 -12.53 26.90 -48.25
C SER A 173 -13.44 25.75 -48.63
N VAL A 174 -13.78 24.89 -47.66
CA VAL A 174 -14.86 23.91 -47.83
C VAL A 174 -16.18 24.55 -47.43
N SER A 175 -17.15 24.63 -48.35
CA SER A 175 -18.49 25.11 -48.02
C SER A 175 -19.18 24.08 -47.13
N LEU A 176 -19.62 24.50 -45.94
CA LEU A 176 -20.38 23.66 -45.00
C LEU A 176 -21.90 23.85 -45.15
N GLY A 177 -22.34 24.66 -46.11
CA GLY A 177 -23.74 24.79 -46.54
C GLY A 177 -23.85 25.27 -48.00
N GLY A 178 -24.90 24.81 -48.70
CA GLY A 178 -25.27 25.29 -50.05
C GLY A 178 -26.11 26.56 -49.99
N ALA A 179 -26.27 27.26 -51.12
CA ALA A 179 -26.90 28.58 -51.26
C ALA A 179 -28.42 28.69 -50.92
N GLY A 180 -28.94 27.85 -50.03
CA GLY A 180 -30.32 27.89 -49.56
C GLY A 180 -30.55 26.95 -48.39
N GLY A 181 -30.41 27.47 -47.16
CA GLY A 181 -30.85 26.79 -45.92
C GLY A 181 -30.00 25.59 -45.46
N LEU A 182 -30.03 25.34 -44.15
CA LEU A 182 -29.45 24.15 -43.55
C LEU A 182 -30.20 22.92 -44.10
N ILE A 183 -29.48 22.11 -44.88
CA ILE A 183 -29.91 20.84 -45.52
C ILE A 183 -30.62 20.99 -46.88
N SER A 184 -29.83 20.79 -47.94
CA SER A 184 -30.33 20.34 -49.25
C SER A 184 -29.81 18.92 -49.48
N SER A 185 -30.71 17.94 -49.64
CA SER A 185 -30.33 16.54 -49.87
C SER A 185 -29.68 16.37 -51.24
N VAL A 186 -28.59 15.60 -51.31
CA VAL A 186 -27.78 15.39 -52.53
C VAL A 186 -28.42 14.43 -53.54
N ASN A 187 -29.67 13.99 -53.33
CA ASN A 187 -30.30 13.00 -54.21
C ASN A 187 -31.81 13.16 -54.39
N THR A 188 -32.36 14.37 -54.20
CA THR A 188 -33.78 14.70 -54.46
C THR A 188 -34.83 13.94 -53.63
N LYS A 189 -34.42 13.20 -52.59
CA LYS A 189 -35.37 12.52 -51.68
C LYS A 189 -35.74 13.41 -50.49
N THR A 190 -37.03 13.41 -50.14
CA THR A 190 -37.60 14.05 -48.93
C THR A 190 -38.25 12.97 -48.03
N GLY A 191 -37.90 12.98 -46.73
CA GLY A 191 -38.31 11.99 -45.72
C GLY A 191 -37.12 11.47 -44.88
N ASP A 192 -37.37 10.71 -43.81
CA ASP A 192 -36.32 10.13 -42.95
C ASP A 192 -35.32 9.30 -43.78
N VAL A 193 -34.09 9.79 -43.90
CA VAL A 193 -33.04 9.16 -44.71
C VAL A 193 -32.16 8.30 -43.81
N VAL A 194 -32.26 6.98 -43.95
CA VAL A 194 -31.28 6.04 -43.38
C VAL A 194 -30.18 5.82 -44.41
N LEU A 195 -28.96 6.24 -44.10
CA LEU A 195 -27.78 6.05 -44.95
C LEU A 195 -27.03 4.77 -44.54
N THR A 196 -26.55 4.03 -45.53
CA THR A 196 -25.64 2.88 -45.38
C THR A 196 -24.21 3.28 -45.70
N ALA A 197 -23.21 2.49 -45.29
CA ALA A 197 -21.79 2.76 -45.56
C ALA A 197 -21.47 2.90 -47.06
N SER A 198 -22.22 2.19 -47.91
CA SER A 198 -22.14 2.31 -49.37
C SER A 198 -22.64 3.66 -49.90
N ASP A 199 -23.60 4.30 -49.23
CA ASP A 199 -24.20 5.56 -49.70
C ASP A 199 -23.25 6.76 -49.55
N VAL A 200 -22.18 6.61 -48.76
CA VAL A 200 -21.16 7.64 -48.51
C VAL A 200 -19.78 7.28 -49.07
N GLY A 201 -19.66 6.18 -49.82
CA GLY A 201 -18.39 5.71 -50.36
C GLY A 201 -17.38 5.23 -49.31
N ALA A 202 -17.84 4.85 -48.11
CA ALA A 202 -16.99 4.28 -47.09
C ALA A 202 -16.73 2.78 -47.40
N ASP A 203 -15.46 2.45 -47.65
CA ASP A 203 -14.99 1.07 -47.86
C ASP A 203 -15.24 0.21 -46.61
N PRO A 204 -15.94 -0.94 -46.69
CA PRO A 204 -16.14 -1.79 -45.54
C PRO A 204 -14.82 -2.50 -45.17
N ALA A 205 -14.26 -2.10 -44.03
CA ALA A 205 -13.31 -2.87 -43.21
C ALA A 205 -11.85 -3.07 -43.66
N GLY A 206 -11.39 -2.50 -44.79
CA GLY A 206 -10.00 -2.66 -45.25
C GLY A 206 -8.99 -1.67 -44.65
N ALA A 207 -9.19 -0.37 -44.92
CA ALA A 207 -8.14 0.64 -44.69
C ALA A 207 -8.01 1.12 -43.23
N ALA A 208 -9.11 1.22 -42.48
CA ALA A 208 -9.09 1.63 -41.07
C ALA A 208 -8.39 0.59 -40.16
N THR A 209 -8.44 -0.69 -40.53
CA THR A 209 -7.84 -1.80 -39.78
C THR A 209 -6.34 -1.85 -39.98
N ALA A 210 -5.85 -1.57 -41.19
CA ALA A 210 -4.42 -1.50 -41.49
C ALA A 210 -3.77 -0.25 -40.87
N ALA A 211 -4.37 0.93 -41.02
CA ALA A 211 -3.87 2.16 -40.39
C ALA A 211 -3.95 2.09 -38.85
N GLY A 212 -5.03 1.51 -38.30
CA GLY A 212 -5.18 1.26 -36.87
C GLY A 212 -4.20 0.21 -36.33
N ALA A 213 -3.89 -0.83 -37.11
CA ALA A 213 -2.88 -1.82 -36.74
C ALA A 213 -1.46 -1.25 -36.81
N THR A 214 -1.15 -0.44 -37.83
CA THR A 214 0.13 0.27 -37.95
C THR A 214 0.30 1.29 -36.83
N ALA A 215 -0.71 2.15 -36.59
CA ALA A 215 -0.68 3.11 -35.49
C ALA A 215 -0.61 2.41 -34.12
N LYS A 216 -1.26 1.26 -33.94
CA LYS A 216 -1.12 0.43 -32.73
C LYS A 216 0.27 -0.17 -32.61
N SER A 217 0.91 -0.55 -33.72
CA SER A 217 2.27 -1.10 -33.74
C SER A 217 3.33 -0.02 -33.51
N GLU A 218 3.13 1.18 -34.05
CA GLU A 218 3.97 2.37 -33.84
C GLU A 218 3.83 2.89 -32.41
N ALA A 219 2.60 3.06 -31.92
CA ALA A 219 2.34 3.43 -30.52
C ALA A 219 2.85 2.35 -29.55
N LYS A 220 2.77 1.06 -29.91
CA LYS A 220 3.39 -0.03 -29.16
C LYS A 220 4.92 0.10 -29.14
N SER A 221 5.55 0.39 -30.27
CA SER A 221 7.01 0.55 -30.39
C SER A 221 7.50 1.78 -29.62
N GLU A 222 6.78 2.88 -29.68
CA GLU A 222 7.08 4.12 -28.94
C GLU A 222 6.84 3.97 -27.44
N ALA A 223 5.75 3.28 -27.04
CA ALA A 223 5.51 2.92 -25.65
C ALA A 223 6.57 1.94 -25.12
N LEU A 224 7.04 0.98 -25.92
CA LEU A 224 8.16 0.09 -25.59
C LEU A 224 9.47 0.87 -25.42
N ALA A 225 9.77 1.80 -26.31
CA ALA A 225 10.96 2.64 -26.22
C ALA A 225 10.91 3.56 -24.99
N THR A 226 9.74 4.12 -24.69
CA THR A 226 9.50 4.98 -23.51
C THR A 226 9.54 4.17 -22.21
N ALA A 227 8.92 2.99 -22.19
CA ALA A 227 8.95 2.08 -21.05
C ALA A 227 10.37 1.55 -20.80
N ALA A 228 11.13 1.23 -21.84
CA ALA A 228 12.54 0.82 -21.74
C ALA A 228 13.46 1.96 -21.23
N ALA A 229 13.13 3.23 -21.52
CA ALA A 229 13.85 4.40 -21.01
C ALA A 229 13.44 4.78 -19.57
N THR A 230 12.22 4.43 -19.15
CA THR A 230 11.69 4.68 -17.79
C THR A 230 11.99 3.52 -16.83
N TYR A 231 12.29 2.34 -17.38
CA TYR A 231 12.75 1.19 -16.63
C TYR A 231 14.09 1.50 -15.98
N LEU A 232 14.14 1.53 -14.65
CA LEU A 232 15.38 1.65 -13.88
C LEU A 232 16.29 0.47 -14.26
N PRO A 233 17.35 0.63 -15.09
CA PRO A 233 18.05 -0.53 -15.63
C PRO A 233 18.93 -1.24 -14.57
N ARG A 234 19.01 -0.73 -13.33
CA ARG A 234 20.05 -1.16 -12.36
C ARG A 234 19.66 -1.26 -10.88
N ALA A 235 18.37 -1.25 -10.54
CA ALA A 235 17.92 -1.75 -9.23
C ALA A 235 17.00 -2.96 -9.43
N ILE A 236 17.52 -4.03 -10.06
CA ILE A 236 16.74 -5.22 -10.38
C ILE A 236 16.83 -6.20 -9.21
N HIS A 237 15.79 -6.25 -8.37
CA HIS A 237 15.56 -7.44 -7.56
C HIS A 237 15.11 -8.57 -8.49
N THR A 238 16.02 -9.51 -8.73
CA THR A 238 15.75 -10.67 -9.58
C THR A 238 15.14 -11.82 -8.81
N VAL A 239 14.38 -12.68 -9.51
CA VAL A 239 13.88 -13.94 -8.98
C VAL A 239 15.03 -14.80 -8.46
N ALA A 240 16.12 -14.92 -9.24
CA ALA A 240 17.29 -15.71 -8.85
C ALA A 240 17.93 -15.19 -7.55
N ALA A 241 18.09 -13.86 -7.41
CA ALA A 241 18.63 -13.28 -6.18
C ALA A 241 17.69 -13.48 -4.99
N LEU A 242 16.37 -13.40 -5.20
CA LEU A 242 15.39 -13.65 -4.14
C LEU A 242 15.47 -15.10 -3.65
N THR A 243 15.41 -16.07 -4.56
CA THR A 243 15.31 -17.51 -4.24
C THR A 243 16.63 -18.15 -3.82
N SER A 244 17.76 -17.47 -4.05
CA SER A 244 19.07 -17.87 -3.51
C SER A 244 19.19 -17.69 -1.98
N GLN A 245 18.33 -16.88 -1.38
CA GLN A 245 18.32 -16.66 0.07
C GLN A 245 17.88 -17.94 0.81
N SER A 246 18.46 -18.16 2.00
CA SER A 246 18.06 -19.26 2.87
C SER A 246 16.61 -19.13 3.35
N LEU A 247 16.14 -17.90 3.53
CA LEU A 247 14.78 -17.54 3.89
C LEU A 247 14.40 -16.23 3.19
N PHE A 248 13.25 -16.19 2.53
CA PHE A 248 12.73 -14.98 1.90
C PHE A 248 11.23 -14.79 2.16
N TYR A 249 10.79 -13.55 2.03
CA TYR A 249 9.44 -13.12 2.39
C TYR A 249 8.78 -12.45 1.20
N ILE A 250 7.50 -12.74 1.01
CA ILE A 250 6.65 -12.16 -0.03
C ILE A 250 5.48 -11.47 0.67
N ALA A 251 5.26 -10.19 0.37
CA ALA A 251 4.12 -9.45 0.87
C ALA A 251 2.84 -9.90 0.13
N HIS A 252 2.07 -10.78 0.77
CA HIS A 252 0.85 -11.36 0.22
C HIS A 252 -0.17 -10.26 -0.07
N ARG A 253 -0.51 -10.04 -1.35
CA ARG A 253 -1.41 -8.96 -1.80
C ARG A 253 -0.95 -7.55 -1.39
N GLY A 254 0.37 -7.34 -1.26
CA GLY A 254 0.95 -6.12 -0.69
C GLY A 254 1.06 -6.13 0.85
N SER A 255 0.86 -7.30 1.47
CA SER A 255 0.66 -7.53 2.90
C SER A 255 -0.65 -6.95 3.41
N GLY A 256 -1.74 -7.28 2.71
CA GLY A 256 -3.08 -6.72 2.86
C GLY A 256 -3.81 -6.99 4.19
N ALA A 257 -3.14 -7.56 5.19
CA ALA A 257 -3.61 -7.61 6.58
C ALA A 257 -2.78 -6.71 7.51
N GLU A 258 -1.87 -5.91 6.99
CA GLU A 258 -0.91 -5.14 7.81
C GLU A 258 -0.62 -3.73 7.28
N LEU A 259 -0.48 -3.57 5.97
CA LEU A 259 0.07 -2.35 5.35
C LEU A 259 -0.96 -1.52 4.57
N GLY A 260 -2.25 -1.84 4.75
CA GLY A 260 -3.37 -1.22 4.05
C GLY A 260 -4.26 -2.25 3.36
N ALA A 261 -5.30 -1.76 2.67
CA ALA A 261 -6.21 -2.61 1.93
C ALA A 261 -5.47 -3.44 0.87
N GLU A 262 -5.82 -4.73 0.76
CA GLU A 262 -5.17 -5.65 -0.16
C GLU A 262 -5.25 -5.16 -1.63
N HIS A 263 -4.20 -5.46 -2.40
CA HIS A 263 -4.09 -5.12 -3.82
C HIS A 263 -4.22 -3.62 -4.16
N THR A 264 -3.83 -2.73 -3.27
CA THR A 264 -3.74 -1.28 -3.53
C THR A 264 -2.30 -0.85 -3.81
N LEU A 265 -2.12 0.25 -4.56
CA LEU A 265 -0.79 0.81 -4.79
C LEU A 265 -0.11 1.22 -3.47
N ASP A 266 -0.88 1.70 -2.50
CA ASP A 266 -0.38 2.12 -1.20
C ASP A 266 0.14 0.93 -0.38
N ALA A 267 -0.59 -0.20 -0.37
CA ALA A 267 -0.10 -1.41 0.30
C ALA A 267 1.18 -1.95 -0.36
N TYR A 268 1.27 -1.93 -1.69
CA TYR A 268 2.50 -2.32 -2.39
C TYR A 268 3.67 -1.38 -2.08
N GLU A 269 3.46 -0.07 -2.12
CA GLU A 269 4.50 0.90 -1.80
C GLU A 269 4.95 0.78 -0.34
N ALA A 270 4.01 0.60 0.60
CA ALA A 270 4.32 0.36 2.00
C ALA A 270 5.14 -0.93 2.21
N ALA A 271 4.83 -2.00 1.48
CA ALA A 271 5.62 -3.24 1.53
C ALA A 271 7.06 -3.04 1.01
N VAL A 272 7.22 -2.31 -0.09
CA VAL A 272 8.53 -1.96 -0.67
C VAL A 272 9.31 -1.06 0.31
N ALA A 273 8.66 -0.04 0.88
CA ALA A 273 9.25 0.86 1.87
C ALA A 273 9.66 0.14 3.17
N ALA A 274 8.93 -0.92 3.55
CA ALA A 274 9.31 -1.83 4.63
C ALA A 274 10.47 -2.78 4.27
N GLY A 275 11.08 -2.61 3.09
CA GLY A 275 12.25 -3.37 2.64
C GLY A 275 11.94 -4.83 2.28
N VAL A 276 10.68 -5.13 1.90
CA VAL A 276 10.33 -6.44 1.35
C VAL A 276 10.82 -6.50 -0.10
N ARG A 277 11.40 -7.64 -0.51
CA ARG A 277 11.97 -7.82 -1.86
C ARG A 277 11.01 -8.48 -2.85
N ALA A 278 9.82 -8.84 -2.40
CA ALA A 278 8.80 -9.46 -3.22
C ALA A 278 7.38 -9.11 -2.78
N ILE A 279 6.49 -8.89 -3.74
CA ILE A 279 5.04 -8.68 -3.54
C ILE A 279 4.26 -9.74 -4.32
N GLU A 280 3.06 -10.06 -3.86
CA GLU A 280 2.13 -10.92 -4.61
C GLU A 280 0.99 -10.08 -5.17
N VAL A 281 0.62 -10.37 -6.43
CA VAL A 281 -0.37 -9.62 -7.21
C VAL A 281 -1.32 -10.61 -7.86
N SER A 282 -2.59 -10.56 -7.47
CA SER A 282 -3.68 -11.30 -8.12
C SER A 282 -4.37 -10.42 -9.15
N VAL A 283 -4.76 -11.00 -10.29
CA VAL A 283 -5.28 -10.25 -11.45
C VAL A 283 -6.62 -10.80 -11.93
N ARG A 284 -7.60 -9.90 -11.99
CA ARG A 284 -8.93 -10.06 -12.58
C ARG A 284 -9.01 -9.25 -13.88
N MET A 285 -10.15 -9.37 -14.56
CA MET A 285 -10.40 -8.67 -15.82
C MET A 285 -11.80 -8.06 -15.78
N THR A 286 -11.91 -6.81 -16.23
CA THR A 286 -13.17 -6.09 -16.39
C THR A 286 -13.91 -6.55 -17.64
N ALA A 287 -15.18 -6.14 -17.78
CA ALA A 287 -16.02 -6.46 -18.94
C ALA A 287 -15.39 -5.99 -20.27
N ASP A 288 -14.70 -4.85 -20.24
CA ASP A 288 -13.98 -4.24 -21.36
C ASP A 288 -12.52 -4.72 -21.52
N GLY A 289 -12.14 -5.80 -20.81
CA GLY A 289 -10.86 -6.49 -21.02
C GLY A 289 -9.66 -5.86 -20.31
N VAL A 290 -9.86 -4.91 -19.40
CA VAL A 290 -8.77 -4.29 -18.64
C VAL A 290 -8.39 -5.18 -17.46
N LEU A 291 -7.09 -5.44 -17.31
CA LEU A 291 -6.53 -6.22 -16.20
C LEU A 291 -6.46 -5.35 -14.93
N VAL A 292 -7.17 -5.78 -13.89
CA VAL A 292 -7.29 -5.07 -12.60
C VAL A 292 -6.84 -5.98 -11.47
N CYS A 293 -6.15 -5.43 -10.48
CA CYS A 293 -5.66 -6.18 -9.34
C CYS A 293 -6.78 -6.47 -8.34
N GLY A 294 -6.95 -7.75 -7.99
CA GLY A 294 -8.00 -8.23 -7.09
C GLY A 294 -7.92 -9.75 -6.93
N HIS A 295 -8.18 -10.23 -5.71
CA HIS A 295 -8.10 -11.67 -5.43
C HIS A 295 -9.41 -12.40 -5.78
N ASP A 296 -10.54 -11.91 -5.28
CA ASP A 296 -11.83 -12.56 -5.41
C ASP A 296 -12.43 -12.30 -6.80
N GLU A 297 -13.40 -13.13 -7.19
CA GLU A 297 -14.17 -12.87 -8.42
C GLU A 297 -15.11 -11.67 -8.22
N SER A 298 -15.67 -11.57 -7.02
CA SER A 298 -16.63 -10.57 -6.61
C SER A 298 -16.00 -9.46 -5.75
N LEU A 299 -16.67 -8.31 -5.66
CA LEU A 299 -16.15 -7.09 -5.06
C LEU A 299 -16.42 -6.95 -3.55
N GLU A 300 -17.34 -7.74 -2.99
CA GLU A 300 -17.98 -7.48 -1.69
C GLU A 300 -17.02 -7.59 -0.50
N ARG A 301 -16.08 -8.54 -0.54
CA ARG A 301 -15.20 -8.76 0.60
C ARG A 301 -14.28 -7.56 0.85
N THR A 302 -13.75 -6.97 -0.23
CA THR A 302 -12.68 -5.96 -0.15
C THR A 302 -13.12 -4.55 -0.54
N THR A 303 -14.40 -4.36 -0.89
CA THR A 303 -14.95 -3.07 -1.31
C THR A 303 -16.34 -2.85 -0.71
N TYR A 304 -16.91 -1.66 -0.89
CA TYR A 304 -18.32 -1.40 -0.55
C TYR A 304 -19.28 -1.74 -1.71
N SER A 305 -18.77 -2.28 -2.81
CA SER A 305 -19.56 -2.59 -4.02
C SER A 305 -19.86 -4.08 -4.12
N THR A 306 -20.89 -4.41 -4.88
CA THR A 306 -21.32 -5.79 -5.16
C THR A 306 -21.11 -6.14 -6.63
N GLY A 307 -21.19 -7.44 -6.95
CA GLY A 307 -20.99 -7.98 -8.29
C GLY A 307 -19.53 -8.35 -8.58
N ASN A 308 -19.31 -8.91 -9.77
CA ASN A 308 -18.00 -9.39 -10.21
C ASN A 308 -17.18 -8.31 -10.89
N PHE A 309 -15.85 -8.42 -10.86
CA PHE A 309 -14.99 -7.55 -11.67
C PHE A 309 -15.40 -7.54 -13.15
N SER A 310 -15.84 -8.69 -13.67
CA SER A 310 -16.29 -8.88 -15.06
C SER A 310 -17.63 -8.21 -15.40
N ASP A 311 -18.36 -7.69 -14.41
CA ASP A 311 -19.63 -6.99 -14.63
C ASP A 311 -19.44 -5.49 -14.88
N TRP A 312 -18.22 -4.99 -14.65
CA TRP A 312 -17.89 -3.57 -14.72
C TRP A 312 -16.97 -3.27 -15.90
N ASN A 313 -17.20 -2.16 -16.59
CA ASN A 313 -16.17 -1.52 -17.41
C ASN A 313 -15.18 -0.77 -16.52
N TYR A 314 -13.90 -0.73 -16.91
CA TYR A 314 -12.84 -0.17 -16.06
C TYR A 314 -13.08 1.29 -15.65
N GLY A 315 -13.54 2.14 -16.57
CA GLY A 315 -13.84 3.54 -16.25
C GLY A 315 -14.88 3.70 -15.14
N ALA A 316 -15.92 2.87 -15.16
CA ALA A 316 -16.96 2.87 -14.12
C ALA A 316 -16.44 2.27 -12.80
N LEU A 317 -15.66 1.18 -12.88
CA LEU A 317 -15.02 0.56 -11.73
C LEU A 317 -14.11 1.57 -11.02
N ARG A 318 -13.20 2.22 -11.76
CA ARG A 318 -12.26 3.22 -11.22
C ARG A 318 -12.99 4.40 -10.57
N ALA A 319 -14.08 4.86 -11.18
CA ALA A 319 -14.85 5.99 -10.67
C ALA A 319 -15.61 5.66 -9.38
N LYS A 320 -16.23 4.47 -9.27
CA LYS A 320 -17.24 4.17 -8.25
C LYS A 320 -16.81 3.18 -7.18
N VAL A 321 -15.89 2.26 -7.49
CA VAL A 321 -15.49 1.20 -6.56
C VAL A 321 -14.39 1.72 -5.64
N ARG A 322 -14.58 1.54 -4.33
CA ARG A 322 -13.61 1.89 -3.29
C ARG A 322 -13.42 0.71 -2.37
N THR A 323 -12.18 0.48 -1.96
CA THR A 323 -11.85 -0.54 -0.95
C THR A 323 -12.63 -0.27 0.34
N ASN A 324 -12.75 -1.28 1.19
CA ASN A 324 -13.37 -1.16 2.52
C ASN A 324 -12.33 -1.36 3.66
N GLY A 325 -11.09 -0.91 3.42
CA GLY A 325 -9.94 -1.17 4.29
C GLY A 325 -10.12 -0.62 5.70
N ARG A 326 -10.87 0.48 5.84
CA ARG A 326 -11.22 1.09 7.14
C ARG A 326 -11.87 0.12 8.11
N LEU A 327 -12.62 -0.87 7.62
CA LEU A 327 -13.26 -1.88 8.47
C LEU A 327 -12.24 -2.77 9.21
N LEU A 328 -11.10 -3.04 8.58
CA LEU A 328 -10.06 -3.92 9.11
C LEU A 328 -8.95 -3.14 9.83
N PHE A 329 -8.59 -1.96 9.30
CA PHE A 329 -7.42 -1.20 9.70
C PHE A 329 -7.72 0.03 10.55
N GLY A 330 -8.97 0.49 10.60
CA GLY A 330 -9.36 1.72 11.28
C GLY A 330 -9.49 2.92 10.35
N GLN A 331 -10.14 3.97 10.84
CA GLN A 331 -10.61 5.11 10.04
C GLN A 331 -9.48 5.99 9.49
N GLY A 332 -8.26 5.90 10.06
CA GLY A 332 -7.07 6.56 9.51
C GLY A 332 -6.61 5.97 8.16
N THR A 333 -7.22 4.87 7.71
CA THR A 333 -6.95 4.26 6.40
C THR A 333 -7.73 4.97 5.29
N VAL A 334 -7.10 5.15 4.13
CA VAL A 334 -7.75 5.72 2.95
C VAL A 334 -8.32 4.61 2.08
N ASP A 335 -9.59 4.75 1.69
CA ASP A 335 -10.24 3.84 0.76
C ASP A 335 -10.01 4.31 -0.68
N VAL A 336 -9.45 3.44 -1.51
CA VAL A 336 -8.97 3.75 -2.86
C VAL A 336 -9.58 2.79 -3.89
N PRO A 337 -9.60 3.13 -5.19
CA PRO A 337 -10.00 2.17 -6.22
C PRO A 337 -8.95 1.07 -6.43
N PRO A 338 -9.36 -0.12 -6.91
CA PRO A 338 -8.42 -1.13 -7.38
C PRO A 338 -7.52 -0.59 -8.52
N PRO A 339 -6.20 -0.84 -8.49
CA PRO A 339 -5.30 -0.47 -9.57
C PRO A 339 -5.35 -1.47 -10.72
N THR A 340 -4.96 -1.02 -11.90
CA THR A 340 -4.68 -1.90 -13.04
C THR A 340 -3.38 -2.66 -12.84
N LEU A 341 -3.25 -3.81 -13.50
CA LEU A 341 -1.98 -4.53 -13.53
C LEU A 341 -0.87 -3.67 -14.16
N ARG A 342 -1.19 -2.84 -15.14
CA ARG A 342 -0.22 -1.94 -15.80
C ARG A 342 0.35 -0.91 -14.81
N GLU A 343 -0.51 -0.26 -14.00
CA GLU A 343 -0.07 0.65 -12.92
C GLU A 343 0.89 -0.05 -11.95
N VAL A 344 0.65 -1.33 -11.63
CA VAL A 344 1.53 -2.11 -10.74
C VAL A 344 2.85 -2.48 -11.42
N LEU A 345 2.82 -3.00 -12.65
CA LEU A 345 4.03 -3.41 -13.37
C LEU A 345 4.94 -2.20 -13.64
N ASP A 346 4.38 -1.09 -14.13
CA ASP A 346 5.15 0.13 -14.42
C ASP A 346 5.82 0.70 -13.16
N ARG A 347 5.17 0.56 -12.00
CA ARG A 347 5.65 1.13 -10.74
C ARG A 347 6.61 0.22 -9.97
N PHE A 348 6.46 -1.11 -10.06
CA PHE A 348 7.14 -2.04 -9.14
C PHE A 348 8.01 -3.11 -9.80
N LEU A 349 7.84 -3.37 -11.09
CA LEU A 349 8.61 -4.40 -11.77
C LEU A 349 10.10 -4.02 -11.78
N GLY A 350 10.98 -4.96 -11.41
CA GLY A 350 12.40 -4.69 -11.19
C GLY A 350 12.70 -4.14 -9.79
N ARG A 351 11.88 -3.21 -9.26
CA ARG A 351 12.03 -2.69 -7.88
C ARG A 351 11.73 -3.72 -6.80
N VAL A 352 10.93 -4.73 -7.10
CA VAL A 352 10.68 -5.92 -6.28
C VAL A 352 10.33 -7.09 -7.21
N VAL A 353 10.50 -8.31 -6.72
CA VAL A 353 9.99 -9.49 -7.42
C VAL A 353 8.46 -9.56 -7.29
N ILE A 354 7.75 -9.79 -8.40
CA ILE A 354 6.29 -9.89 -8.41
C ILE A 354 5.88 -11.36 -8.57
N PHE A 355 5.18 -11.91 -7.57
CA PHE A 355 4.48 -13.18 -7.68
C PHE A 355 3.11 -12.91 -8.31
N LEU A 356 2.98 -13.19 -9.60
CA LEU A 356 1.85 -12.77 -10.42
C LEU A 356 0.88 -13.92 -10.66
N GLU A 357 -0.37 -13.77 -10.23
CA GLU A 357 -1.45 -14.77 -10.40
C GLU A 357 -2.65 -14.20 -11.15
N PRO A 358 -2.81 -14.52 -12.44
CA PRO A 358 -4.09 -14.33 -13.12
C PRO A 358 -5.12 -15.32 -12.58
N LYS A 359 -6.23 -14.80 -12.04
CA LYS A 359 -7.24 -15.57 -11.29
C LYS A 359 -8.40 -16.11 -12.14
N SER A 360 -8.48 -15.77 -13.44
CA SER A 360 -9.53 -16.27 -14.32
C SER A 360 -8.96 -16.75 -15.65
N ASN A 361 -9.68 -17.66 -16.30
CA ASN A 361 -9.32 -18.16 -17.64
C ASN A 361 -9.17 -17.02 -18.66
N ALA A 362 -9.91 -15.94 -18.48
CA ALA A 362 -9.83 -14.77 -19.35
C ALA A 362 -8.63 -13.87 -19.01
N SER A 363 -8.26 -13.73 -17.72
CA SER A 363 -7.12 -12.89 -17.33
C SER A 363 -5.76 -13.54 -17.63
N VAL A 364 -5.67 -14.88 -17.72
CA VAL A 364 -4.44 -15.60 -18.09
C VAL A 364 -3.88 -15.15 -19.45
N PRO A 365 -4.57 -15.37 -20.59
CA PRO A 365 -4.02 -15.01 -21.91
C PRO A 365 -3.79 -13.51 -22.06
N ALA A 366 -4.66 -12.67 -21.50
CA ALA A 366 -4.48 -11.22 -21.51
C ALA A 366 -3.22 -10.80 -20.75
N THR A 367 -2.93 -11.42 -19.60
CA THR A 367 -1.69 -11.14 -18.83
C THR A 367 -0.46 -11.63 -19.58
N GLN A 368 -0.52 -12.82 -20.18
CA GLN A 368 0.56 -13.38 -21.01
C GLN A 368 0.90 -12.45 -22.18
N GLN A 369 -0.13 -11.96 -22.88
CA GLN A 369 0.02 -11.00 -23.97
C GLN A 369 0.63 -9.68 -23.46
N LEU A 370 0.11 -9.13 -22.36
CA LEU A 370 0.64 -7.89 -21.78
C LEU A 370 2.15 -7.99 -21.48
N LEU A 371 2.58 -9.08 -20.83
CA LEU A 371 3.99 -9.29 -20.50
C LEU A 371 4.85 -9.46 -21.75
N THR A 372 4.40 -10.26 -22.72
CA THR A 372 5.12 -10.51 -23.97
C THR A 372 5.26 -9.24 -24.80
N ASP A 373 4.20 -8.45 -24.87
CA ASP A 373 4.12 -7.29 -25.75
C ASP A 373 4.80 -6.05 -25.19
N PHE A 374 4.82 -5.89 -23.86
CA PHE A 374 5.24 -4.62 -23.24
C PHE A 374 6.29 -4.75 -22.15
N TYR A 375 6.54 -5.97 -21.62
CA TYR A 375 7.50 -6.19 -20.51
C TYR A 375 8.46 -7.35 -20.83
N PRO A 376 9.33 -7.22 -21.85
CA PRO A 376 10.20 -8.30 -22.33
C PRO A 376 11.20 -8.82 -21.26
N HIS A 377 11.49 -8.02 -20.23
CA HIS A 377 12.37 -8.38 -19.11
C HIS A 377 11.62 -8.90 -17.88
N ALA A 378 10.28 -9.05 -17.95
CA ALA A 378 9.48 -9.45 -16.80
C ALA A 378 9.94 -10.78 -16.19
N LYS A 379 10.43 -11.73 -16.99
CA LYS A 379 10.92 -13.03 -16.52
C LYS A 379 12.02 -12.95 -15.45
N ASP A 380 12.78 -11.86 -15.43
CA ASP A 380 13.88 -11.68 -14.47
C ASP A 380 13.37 -11.28 -13.08
N SER A 381 12.15 -10.70 -13.00
CA SER A 381 11.58 -10.11 -11.78
C SER A 381 10.10 -10.52 -11.55
N VAL A 382 9.58 -11.49 -12.30
CA VAL A 382 8.24 -12.07 -12.12
C VAL A 382 8.35 -13.57 -11.89
N VAL A 383 7.66 -14.04 -10.84
CA VAL A 383 7.34 -15.45 -10.65
C VAL A 383 5.92 -15.68 -11.14
N TRP A 384 5.75 -16.60 -12.09
CA TRP A 384 4.43 -16.98 -12.57
C TRP A 384 3.76 -17.92 -11.56
N LYS A 385 2.68 -17.46 -10.95
CA LYS A 385 1.96 -18.14 -9.86
C LYS A 385 0.61 -18.67 -10.36
N ASN A 386 0.28 -19.90 -9.99
CA ASN A 386 -1.09 -20.41 -10.11
C ASN A 386 -1.32 -21.68 -9.26
N TYR A 387 -2.57 -22.17 -9.23
CA TYR A 387 -2.86 -23.50 -8.72
C TYR A 387 -2.13 -24.54 -9.58
N TYR A 388 -1.52 -25.55 -8.97
CA TYR A 388 -0.51 -26.41 -9.62
C TYR A 388 -0.96 -27.11 -10.91
N THR A 389 -2.26 -27.32 -11.12
CA THR A 389 -2.81 -27.96 -12.33
C THR A 389 -3.09 -26.99 -13.48
N ASN A 390 -2.85 -25.68 -13.29
CA ASN A 390 -3.18 -24.69 -14.29
C ASN A 390 -2.35 -24.88 -15.58
N ASN A 391 -3.02 -24.85 -16.73
CA ASN A 391 -2.42 -25.08 -18.04
C ASN A 391 -1.55 -23.93 -18.56
N SER A 392 -1.39 -22.84 -17.80
CA SER A 392 -0.50 -21.72 -18.14
C SER A 392 0.97 -21.97 -17.81
N PHE A 393 1.31 -22.96 -16.98
CA PHE A 393 2.70 -23.22 -16.62
C PHE A 393 3.59 -23.61 -17.81
N PRO A 394 3.16 -24.45 -18.78
CA PRO A 394 3.94 -24.70 -20.00
C PRO A 394 4.30 -23.43 -20.77
N TRP A 395 3.38 -22.47 -20.86
CA TRP A 395 3.67 -21.16 -21.47
C TRP A 395 4.73 -20.40 -20.66
N ALA A 396 4.58 -20.36 -19.34
CA ALA A 396 5.50 -19.65 -18.45
C ALA A 396 6.93 -20.22 -18.58
N LYS A 397 7.06 -21.55 -18.57
CA LYS A 397 8.33 -22.26 -18.76
C LYS A 397 8.95 -21.98 -20.12
N THR A 398 8.17 -22.08 -21.20
CA THR A 398 8.66 -21.81 -22.57
C THR A 398 9.14 -20.37 -22.73
N ASN A 399 8.55 -19.42 -22.00
CA ASN A 399 8.92 -18.00 -22.02
C ASN A 399 9.95 -17.63 -20.93
N GLY A 400 10.51 -18.60 -20.23
CA GLY A 400 11.62 -18.40 -19.28
C GLY A 400 11.22 -17.83 -17.91
N PHE A 401 9.94 -17.81 -17.56
CA PHE A 401 9.50 -17.43 -16.22
C PHE A 401 9.78 -18.56 -15.22
N THR A 402 10.17 -18.19 -14.00
CA THR A 402 10.16 -19.14 -12.86
C THR A 402 8.73 -19.38 -12.42
N THR A 403 8.35 -20.64 -12.18
CA THR A 403 6.98 -21.00 -11.80
C THR A 403 6.82 -21.35 -10.32
N TRP A 404 5.73 -20.88 -9.72
CA TRP A 404 5.30 -21.27 -8.37
C TRP A 404 3.89 -21.87 -8.41
N GLY A 405 3.79 -23.17 -8.11
CA GLY A 405 2.53 -23.91 -8.10
C GLY A 405 2.08 -24.20 -6.68
N TYR A 406 0.95 -23.61 -6.25
CA TYR A 406 0.38 -23.93 -4.95
C TYR A 406 -0.56 -25.14 -5.01
N VAL A 407 -0.56 -25.91 -3.92
CA VAL A 407 -1.27 -27.17 -3.75
C VAL A 407 -2.19 -27.12 -2.52
N ASP A 408 -3.06 -28.10 -2.39
CA ASP A 408 -3.94 -28.26 -1.23
C ASP A 408 -3.28 -29.16 -0.17
N ALA A 409 -3.79 -29.12 1.06
CA ALA A 409 -3.26 -29.90 2.18
C ALA A 409 -3.26 -31.42 1.93
N ASN A 410 -4.17 -31.90 1.09
CA ASN A 410 -4.36 -33.32 0.75
C ASN A 410 -3.80 -33.72 -0.62
N THR A 411 -3.08 -32.83 -1.33
CA THR A 411 -2.48 -33.16 -2.64
C THR A 411 -1.47 -34.32 -2.49
N THR A 412 -1.66 -35.37 -3.28
CA THR A 412 -0.91 -36.64 -3.19
C THR A 412 0.45 -36.53 -3.88
N ASP A 413 1.37 -37.46 -3.57
CA ASP A 413 2.67 -37.51 -4.25
C ASP A 413 2.56 -37.85 -5.73
N GLU A 414 1.56 -38.65 -6.12
CA GLU A 414 1.26 -38.94 -7.53
C GLU A 414 0.86 -37.66 -8.27
N GLN A 415 -0.02 -36.84 -7.68
CA GLN A 415 -0.38 -35.54 -8.26
C GLN A 415 0.84 -34.62 -8.38
N LEU A 416 1.66 -34.52 -7.32
CA LEU A 416 2.88 -33.72 -7.38
C LEU A 416 3.86 -34.23 -8.45
N ASN A 417 3.98 -35.55 -8.64
CA ASN A 417 4.83 -36.15 -9.68
C ASN A 417 4.34 -35.76 -11.08
N THR A 418 3.03 -35.87 -11.33
CA THR A 418 2.40 -35.56 -12.62
C THR A 418 2.71 -34.13 -13.10
N TYR A 419 2.70 -33.15 -12.20
CA TYR A 419 2.91 -31.74 -12.56
C TYR A 419 4.33 -31.23 -12.32
N ALA A 420 5.22 -32.03 -11.74
CA ALA A 420 6.53 -31.59 -11.28
C ALA A 420 7.37 -30.88 -12.37
N ALA A 421 7.29 -31.33 -13.63
CA ALA A 421 8.08 -30.76 -14.73
C ALA A 421 7.77 -29.26 -14.99
N ASN A 422 6.56 -28.83 -14.65
CA ASN A 422 6.07 -27.47 -14.91
C ASN A 422 6.29 -26.50 -13.74
N ILE A 423 6.70 -26.99 -12.57
CA ILE A 423 6.74 -26.23 -11.32
C ILE A 423 8.17 -26.08 -10.81
N ASP A 424 8.69 -24.86 -10.67
CA ASP A 424 10.05 -24.63 -10.13
C ASP A 424 10.06 -24.55 -8.60
N MET A 425 8.98 -24.05 -8.00
CA MET A 425 8.78 -23.95 -6.55
C MET A 425 7.39 -24.42 -6.15
N TRP A 426 7.28 -25.13 -5.04
CA TRP A 426 5.98 -25.60 -4.52
C TRP A 426 5.38 -24.65 -3.50
N GLY A 427 4.07 -24.50 -3.51
CA GLY A 427 3.30 -23.72 -2.54
C GLY A 427 2.46 -24.62 -1.63
N VAL A 428 2.65 -24.57 -0.32
CA VAL A 428 1.86 -25.37 0.64
C VAL A 428 1.02 -24.47 1.56
N PRO A 429 -0.20 -24.87 1.94
CA PRO A 429 -1.02 -24.10 2.86
C PRO A 429 -0.53 -24.24 4.31
N ILE A 430 -0.69 -23.20 5.13
CA ILE A 430 -0.26 -23.16 6.55
C ILE A 430 -0.89 -24.27 7.40
N ALA A 431 -2.11 -24.68 7.03
CA ALA A 431 -2.88 -25.74 7.65
C ALA A 431 -2.42 -27.16 7.28
N MET A 432 -1.49 -27.30 6.32
CA MET A 432 -0.88 -28.59 6.00
C MET A 432 -0.08 -29.10 7.20
N SER A 433 -0.16 -30.41 7.47
CA SER A 433 0.56 -31.02 8.60
C SER A 433 2.08 -30.95 8.42
N ASP A 434 2.80 -30.84 9.53
CA ASP A 434 4.28 -30.78 9.54
C ASP A 434 4.92 -31.96 8.79
N ALA A 435 4.37 -33.17 8.95
CA ALA A 435 4.81 -34.36 8.24
C ALA A 435 4.65 -34.21 6.71
N ARG A 436 3.51 -33.65 6.26
CA ARG A 436 3.27 -33.45 4.83
C ARG A 436 4.13 -32.31 4.27
N ILE A 437 4.30 -31.21 4.99
CA ILE A 437 5.22 -30.13 4.59
C ILE A 437 6.64 -30.67 4.42
N THR A 438 7.13 -31.43 5.40
CA THR A 438 8.46 -32.07 5.36
C THR A 438 8.59 -33.00 4.15
N ALA A 439 7.55 -33.79 3.86
CA ALA A 439 7.53 -34.65 2.68
C ALA A 439 7.63 -33.84 1.38
N VAL A 440 6.91 -32.72 1.24
CA VAL A 440 7.02 -31.84 0.05
C VAL A 440 8.41 -31.20 -0.04
N VAL A 441 8.98 -30.74 1.07
CA VAL A 441 10.34 -30.19 1.13
C VAL A 441 11.39 -31.22 0.69
N SER A 442 11.23 -32.48 1.09
CA SER A 442 12.16 -33.57 0.74
C SER A 442 12.24 -33.88 -0.76
N ARG A 443 11.30 -33.36 -1.57
CA ARG A 443 11.28 -33.51 -3.04
C ARG A 443 12.29 -32.62 -3.76
N GLY A 444 13.03 -31.76 -3.03
CA GLY A 444 14.21 -31.05 -3.53
C GLY A 444 13.94 -29.71 -4.22
N LYS A 445 12.68 -29.35 -4.48
CA LYS A 445 12.31 -28.00 -4.97
C LYS A 445 12.05 -27.04 -3.80
N PRO A 446 12.38 -25.73 -3.92
CA PRO A 446 12.05 -24.77 -2.88
C PRO A 446 10.55 -24.77 -2.56
N VAL A 447 10.23 -24.73 -1.27
CA VAL A 447 8.85 -24.66 -0.78
C VAL A 447 8.57 -23.28 -0.20
N ILE A 448 7.43 -22.72 -0.57
CA ILE A 448 6.86 -21.49 -0.04
C ILE A 448 5.57 -21.84 0.69
N CYS A 449 5.41 -21.40 1.93
CA CYS A 449 4.16 -21.58 2.66
C CYS A 449 3.24 -20.35 2.52
N TRP A 450 1.94 -20.58 2.38
CA TRP A 450 0.91 -19.54 2.40
C TRP A 450 -0.27 -19.94 3.31
N GLU A 451 -0.94 -19.06 4.02
CA GLU A 451 -0.54 -17.71 4.35
C GLU A 451 0.09 -17.67 5.74
N VAL A 452 1.20 -16.95 5.90
CA VAL A 452 1.92 -16.80 7.16
C VAL A 452 1.57 -15.46 7.81
N HIS A 453 1.12 -15.50 9.07
CA HIS A 453 0.68 -14.33 9.83
C HIS A 453 1.52 -14.09 11.08
N ARG A 454 2.13 -15.15 11.63
CA ARG A 454 2.74 -15.13 12.95
C ARG A 454 4.22 -15.46 12.93
N ARG A 455 4.93 -14.96 13.94
CA ARG A 455 6.33 -15.28 14.23
C ARG A 455 6.49 -16.75 14.59
N SER A 456 5.56 -17.30 15.38
CA SER A 456 5.55 -18.73 15.71
C SER A 456 5.39 -19.61 14.46
N GLU A 457 4.50 -19.22 13.55
CA GLU A 457 4.30 -19.90 12.26
C GLU A 457 5.57 -19.87 11.40
N ARG A 458 6.20 -18.70 11.22
CA ARG A 458 7.49 -18.60 10.52
C ARG A 458 8.54 -19.50 11.15
N ASN A 459 8.68 -19.47 12.48
CA ASN A 459 9.71 -20.26 13.17
C ASN A 459 9.48 -21.77 12.96
N ARG A 460 8.22 -22.24 13.07
CA ARG A 460 7.83 -23.62 12.76
C ARG A 460 8.19 -23.98 11.32
N LEU A 461 7.74 -23.18 10.36
CA LEU A 461 7.91 -23.46 8.93
C LEU A 461 9.40 -23.47 8.53
N GLN A 462 10.19 -22.55 9.08
CA GLN A 462 11.64 -22.54 8.87
C GLN A 462 12.29 -23.82 9.40
N ALA A 463 11.86 -24.33 10.56
CA ALA A 463 12.35 -25.60 11.11
C ALA A 463 11.97 -26.81 10.23
N LEU A 464 10.85 -26.73 9.49
CA LEU A 464 10.42 -27.75 8.51
C LEU A 464 11.15 -27.64 7.15
N GLY A 465 12.04 -26.66 6.98
CA GLY A 465 12.81 -26.46 5.74
C GLY A 465 12.09 -25.64 4.66
N VAL A 466 10.98 -24.98 5.00
CA VAL A 466 10.33 -24.01 4.10
C VAL A 466 11.25 -22.79 3.91
N LYS A 467 11.45 -22.38 2.65
CA LYS A 467 12.34 -21.25 2.30
C LYS A 467 11.61 -19.93 2.05
N GLY A 468 10.38 -19.99 1.55
CA GLY A 468 9.58 -18.80 1.26
C GLY A 468 8.39 -18.65 2.21
N MET A 469 8.16 -17.42 2.67
CA MET A 469 7.00 -17.09 3.50
C MET A 469 6.11 -16.09 2.73
N MET A 470 4.94 -16.53 2.28
CA MET A 470 3.91 -15.66 1.72
C MET A 470 3.12 -15.07 2.88
N CYS A 471 3.44 -13.83 3.27
CA CYS A 471 2.97 -13.23 4.52
C CYS A 471 1.96 -12.11 4.29
N ALA A 472 0.83 -12.11 5.00
CA ALA A 472 0.02 -10.89 5.09
C ALA A 472 0.34 -9.98 6.27
N GLN A 473 1.25 -10.42 7.14
CA GLN A 473 1.83 -9.64 8.23
C GLN A 473 3.35 -9.56 8.06
N VAL A 474 3.81 -9.22 6.86
CA VAL A 474 5.22 -9.34 6.46
C VAL A 474 6.17 -8.54 7.35
N VAL A 475 5.78 -7.37 7.87
CA VAL A 475 6.61 -6.54 8.75
C VAL A 475 6.71 -7.20 10.13
N TYR A 476 5.60 -7.62 10.71
CA TYR A 476 5.54 -8.30 11.99
C TYR A 476 6.30 -9.64 11.96
N VAL A 477 6.04 -10.44 10.92
CA VAL A 477 6.65 -11.74 10.67
C VAL A 477 8.13 -11.61 10.28
N ARG A 478 8.66 -10.44 9.89
CA ARG A 478 10.12 -10.30 9.68
C ARG A 478 10.86 -9.80 10.92
N ARG A 479 10.16 -9.10 11.81
CA ARG A 479 10.75 -8.55 13.03
C ARG A 479 10.93 -9.63 14.10
N THR A 480 11.92 -9.39 14.95
CA THR A 480 12.29 -10.24 16.10
C THR A 480 11.92 -9.63 17.45
N GLY A 481 11.54 -8.35 17.49
CA GLY A 481 11.17 -7.61 18.69
C GLY A 481 9.92 -6.75 18.51
N ALA A 482 9.57 -6.01 19.56
CA ALA A 482 8.50 -5.02 19.48
C ALA A 482 8.87 -3.90 18.49
N SER A 483 7.87 -3.34 17.83
CA SER A 483 8.06 -2.16 16.97
C SER A 483 7.87 -0.85 17.73
N ARG A 484 7.23 -0.91 18.90
CA ARG A 484 6.86 0.22 19.74
C ARG A 484 6.91 -0.20 21.22
N THR A 485 6.98 0.79 22.10
CA THR A 485 6.85 0.60 23.57
C THR A 485 5.57 1.22 24.12
N SER A 486 4.80 1.92 23.29
CA SER A 486 3.49 2.49 23.63
C SER A 486 2.53 2.39 22.45
N ASP A 487 1.24 2.43 22.75
CA ASP A 487 0.22 2.55 21.73
C ASP A 487 0.33 3.87 20.96
N ASP A 488 -0.43 3.93 19.86
CA ASP A 488 -0.55 5.06 18.96
C ASP A 488 -1.99 5.11 18.42
N TRP A 489 -2.94 4.68 19.24
CA TRP A 489 -4.31 4.41 18.80
C TRP A 489 -5.05 5.68 18.38
N ALA A 490 -4.54 6.85 18.76
CA ALA A 490 -5.00 8.15 18.27
C ALA A 490 -4.88 8.30 16.74
N THR A 491 -3.98 7.55 16.08
CA THR A 491 -3.90 7.52 14.61
C THR A 491 -5.08 6.84 13.95
N GLN A 492 -5.85 6.03 14.72
CA GLN A 492 -6.91 5.18 14.21
C GLN A 492 -6.45 4.26 13.07
N VAL A 493 -5.19 3.83 13.12
CA VAL A 493 -4.59 2.85 12.22
C VAL A 493 -4.04 1.68 13.04
N ARG A 494 -4.46 0.48 12.69
CA ARG A 494 -3.97 -0.76 13.30
C ARG A 494 -2.48 -0.93 13.00
N ALA A 495 -1.68 -1.08 14.05
CA ALA A 495 -0.25 -1.22 13.89
C ALA A 495 0.13 -2.60 13.33
N PRO A 496 1.27 -2.70 12.63
CA PRO A 496 1.80 -3.98 12.16
C PRO A 496 1.93 -5.04 13.26
N GLY A 497 1.34 -6.21 13.03
CA GLY A 497 1.31 -7.31 14.00
C GLY A 497 0.17 -7.28 15.01
N ASP A 498 -0.61 -6.20 15.09
CA ASP A 498 -1.82 -6.20 15.89
C ASP A 498 -2.90 -7.01 15.17
N MET A 499 -3.33 -8.11 15.80
CA MET A 499 -4.12 -9.14 15.12
C MET A 499 -5.30 -9.60 15.96
N GLY A 500 -6.49 -9.58 15.34
CA GLY A 500 -7.67 -10.22 15.89
C GLY A 500 -7.51 -11.74 16.00
N THR A 501 -8.53 -12.39 16.55
CA THR A 501 -8.50 -13.85 16.69
C THR A 501 -8.67 -14.58 15.36
N VAL A 502 -9.33 -13.96 14.38
CA VAL A 502 -9.51 -14.50 13.03
C VAL A 502 -8.79 -13.58 12.05
N ASN A 503 -7.98 -14.16 11.17
CA ASN A 503 -7.24 -13.40 10.17
C ASN A 503 -8.19 -12.82 9.12
N TYR A 504 -7.91 -11.61 8.61
CA TYR A 504 -8.73 -10.88 7.63
C TYR A 504 -10.19 -10.63 8.02
N ASP A 505 -10.54 -10.79 9.29
CA ASP A 505 -11.91 -10.62 9.75
C ASP A 505 -12.10 -9.26 10.41
N HIS A 506 -12.94 -8.41 9.79
CA HIS A 506 -13.24 -7.11 10.38
C HIS A 506 -14.07 -7.23 11.66
N VAL A 507 -14.72 -8.37 11.94
CA VAL A 507 -15.57 -8.51 13.14
C VAL A 507 -14.70 -8.65 14.40
N THR A 508 -13.64 -9.44 14.33
CA THR A 508 -12.68 -9.69 15.42
C THR A 508 -11.46 -8.75 15.42
N ALA A 509 -11.34 -7.86 14.43
CA ALA A 509 -10.31 -6.84 14.39
C ALA A 509 -10.46 -5.80 15.52
N LEU A 510 -9.33 -5.17 15.88
CA LEU A 510 -9.29 -4.03 16.78
C LEU A 510 -10.13 -2.87 16.19
N LYS A 511 -10.94 -2.25 17.03
CA LYS A 511 -11.74 -1.07 16.69
C LYS A 511 -11.23 0.14 17.43
N PHE A 512 -11.44 1.30 16.85
CA PHE A 512 -11.00 2.59 17.37
C PHE A 512 -12.22 3.42 17.69
N ASP A 513 -12.14 4.22 18.75
CA ASP A 513 -13.17 5.20 19.07
C ASP A 513 -13.11 6.40 18.13
N ASP A 514 -14.26 7.05 17.91
CA ASP A 514 -14.36 8.23 17.04
C ASP A 514 -13.57 9.43 17.59
N ALA A 515 -13.40 9.50 18.91
CA ALA A 515 -12.65 10.55 19.59
C ALA A 515 -11.12 10.44 19.37
N GLY A 516 -10.63 9.28 18.91
CA GLY A 516 -9.21 9.03 18.66
C GLY A 516 -8.42 8.90 19.94
N GLY A 517 -8.14 7.67 20.36
CA GLY A 517 -7.22 7.41 21.47
C GLY A 517 -7.58 6.22 22.34
N SER A 518 -8.72 5.58 22.10
CA SER A 518 -9.03 4.29 22.72
C SER A 518 -9.48 3.24 21.71
N VAL A 519 -9.40 1.99 22.13
CA VAL A 519 -9.72 0.83 21.30
C VAL A 519 -10.64 -0.15 22.01
N PHE A 520 -11.37 -0.93 21.22
CA PHE A 520 -12.30 -1.95 21.71
C PHE A 520 -12.39 -3.13 20.74
N ILE A 521 -13.13 -4.17 21.15
CA ILE A 521 -13.39 -5.38 20.37
C ILE A 521 -14.90 -5.60 20.29
N ASN A 522 -15.46 -5.63 19.07
CA ASN A 522 -16.89 -5.85 18.86
C ASN A 522 -17.32 -7.32 18.92
N ALA A 523 -16.43 -8.24 18.57
CA ALA A 523 -16.72 -9.66 18.69
C ALA A 523 -16.73 -10.07 20.19
N LEU A 524 -17.89 -10.41 20.74
CA LEU A 524 -18.08 -10.80 22.14
C LEU A 524 -18.75 -12.19 22.24
N PRO A 525 -18.61 -12.92 23.36
CA PRO A 525 -17.55 -12.83 24.38
C PRO A 525 -16.27 -13.59 23.94
N ASN A 526 -15.27 -13.66 24.83
CA ASN A 526 -14.08 -14.51 24.69
C ASN A 526 -13.27 -14.24 23.42
N ARG A 527 -13.03 -12.96 23.15
CA ARG A 527 -12.16 -12.52 22.06
C ARG A 527 -10.98 -11.73 22.59
N SER A 528 -9.93 -11.74 21.78
CA SER A 528 -8.72 -11.02 22.05
C SER A 528 -8.11 -10.49 20.77
N VAL A 529 -7.32 -9.45 20.94
CA VAL A 529 -6.44 -8.89 19.92
C VAL A 529 -5.02 -8.99 20.46
N LEU A 530 -4.14 -9.66 19.70
CA LEU A 530 -2.70 -9.62 19.93
C LEU A 530 -2.21 -8.19 19.73
N LEU A 531 -1.44 -7.67 20.67
CA LEU A 531 -0.71 -6.41 20.53
C LEU A 531 0.70 -6.71 20.02
N GLY A 532 0.80 -7.17 18.77
CA GLY A 532 2.06 -7.63 18.18
C GLY A 532 3.07 -6.51 18.01
N SER A 533 2.60 -5.28 17.79
CA SER A 533 3.44 -4.08 17.73
C SER A 533 4.18 -3.81 19.05
N LEU A 534 3.61 -4.21 20.17
CA LEU A 534 4.14 -4.03 21.52
C LEU A 534 4.81 -5.31 22.07
N SER A 535 4.65 -6.44 21.39
CA SER A 535 5.13 -7.73 21.87
C SER A 535 6.61 -7.95 21.53
N ASN A 536 7.43 -8.07 22.57
CA ASN A 536 8.85 -8.42 22.47
C ASN A 536 9.07 -9.89 22.89
N PRO A 537 9.38 -10.84 21.99
CA PRO A 537 9.55 -12.25 22.33
C PRO A 537 10.63 -12.52 23.39
N THR A 538 11.61 -11.62 23.51
CA THR A 538 12.66 -11.64 24.53
C THR A 538 12.55 -10.39 25.40
N PRO A 539 11.54 -10.28 26.28
CA PRO A 539 11.38 -9.11 27.13
C PRO A 539 12.51 -9.05 28.18
N PRO A 540 12.80 -7.86 28.75
CA PRO A 540 13.69 -7.75 29.90
C PRO A 540 13.21 -8.62 31.08
N THR A 541 14.12 -9.00 31.98
CA THR A 541 13.80 -9.86 33.14
C THR A 541 12.79 -9.24 34.10
N THR A 542 12.77 -7.91 34.13
CA THR A 542 11.75 -7.11 34.81
C THR A 542 11.20 -6.11 33.81
N TYR A 543 9.88 -5.97 33.75
CA TYR A 543 9.24 -4.95 32.95
C TYR A 543 7.89 -4.57 33.56
N THR A 544 7.39 -3.42 33.16
CA THR A 544 6.13 -2.87 33.65
C THR A 544 5.20 -2.58 32.49
N ILE A 545 3.96 -3.02 32.61
CA ILE A 545 2.88 -2.75 31.67
C ILE A 545 1.98 -1.69 32.31
N ASN A 546 1.71 -0.60 31.61
CA ASN A 546 0.71 0.38 32.02
C ASN A 546 -0.44 0.37 31.02
N PHE A 547 -1.67 0.45 31.50
CA PHE A 547 -2.83 0.64 30.63
C PHE A 547 -3.98 1.28 31.41
N SER A 548 -4.87 1.95 30.67
CA SER A 548 -6.16 2.36 31.17
C SER A 548 -7.26 1.52 30.55
N MET A 549 -8.31 1.25 31.31
CA MET A 549 -9.47 0.50 30.84
C MET A 549 -10.75 1.07 31.43
N MET A 550 -11.83 1.07 30.65
CA MET A 550 -13.19 1.35 31.13
C MET A 550 -14.18 0.32 30.60
N TYR A 551 -15.36 0.24 31.21
CA TYR A 551 -16.53 -0.39 30.62
C TYR A 551 -17.49 0.68 30.14
N GLU A 552 -18.04 0.54 28.93
CA GLU A 552 -19.01 1.49 28.39
C GLU A 552 -20.31 1.54 29.22
N GLY A 553 -20.81 0.37 29.59
CA GLY A 553 -21.92 0.18 30.52
C GLY A 553 -21.47 -0.54 31.79
N ALA A 554 -22.39 -0.74 32.74
CA ALA A 554 -22.09 -1.50 33.96
C ALA A 554 -22.07 -3.01 33.63
N PRO A 555 -20.91 -3.69 33.69
CA PRO A 555 -20.86 -5.13 33.48
C PRO A 555 -21.56 -5.88 34.61
N GLY A 556 -22.03 -7.10 34.35
CA GLY A 556 -22.54 -7.98 35.39
C GLY A 556 -21.50 -8.22 36.49
N SER A 557 -21.93 -8.51 37.72
CA SER A 557 -21.03 -8.65 38.88
C SER A 557 -19.92 -9.69 38.69
N THR A 558 -20.20 -10.76 37.93
CA THR A 558 -19.25 -11.82 37.60
C THR A 558 -18.61 -11.66 36.22
N GLU A 559 -19.07 -10.71 35.41
CA GLU A 559 -18.48 -10.41 34.11
C GLU A 559 -17.12 -9.70 34.29
N HIS A 560 -16.22 -9.89 33.33
CA HIS A 560 -14.89 -9.28 33.36
C HIS A 560 -14.29 -9.14 31.96
N ALA A 561 -13.28 -8.30 31.89
CA ALA A 561 -12.34 -8.10 30.79
C ALA A 561 -10.99 -7.65 31.38
N GLY A 562 -9.99 -7.50 30.54
CA GLY A 562 -8.66 -7.08 30.95
C GLY A 562 -7.62 -7.38 29.86
N ILE A 563 -6.46 -7.89 30.28
CA ILE A 563 -5.36 -8.20 29.37
C ILE A 563 -4.82 -9.60 29.65
N ALA A 564 -4.30 -10.24 28.60
CA ALA A 564 -3.44 -11.41 28.72
C ALA A 564 -1.99 -11.02 28.40
N PHE A 565 -1.03 -11.54 29.13
CA PHE A 565 0.38 -11.18 29.00
C PHE A 565 1.27 -12.31 29.48
N GLY A 566 2.59 -12.18 29.32
CA GLY A 566 3.51 -13.24 29.72
C GLY A 566 3.51 -14.43 28.75
N LYS A 567 2.76 -14.37 27.64
CA LYS A 567 2.58 -15.52 26.74
C LYS A 567 3.87 -15.86 26.03
N ASP A 568 4.13 -17.16 25.91
CA ASP A 568 5.35 -17.70 25.28
C ASP A 568 5.32 -17.65 23.75
N SER A 569 4.12 -17.49 23.17
CA SER A 569 3.90 -17.45 21.72
C SER A 569 2.83 -16.41 21.36
N ASP A 570 2.84 -15.98 20.10
CA ASP A 570 1.90 -15.03 19.51
C ASP A 570 0.59 -15.69 19.03
N ASP A 571 0.30 -16.92 19.42
CA ASP A 571 -1.00 -17.54 19.19
C ASP A 571 -2.09 -16.79 19.95
N SER A 572 -3.31 -16.80 19.39
CA SER A 572 -4.44 -16.07 19.96
C SER A 572 -4.75 -16.52 21.39
N TYR A 573 -5.02 -15.54 22.26
CA TYR A 573 -5.53 -15.81 23.59
C TYR A 573 -7.07 -15.92 23.61
N ARG A 574 -7.63 -16.88 24.36
CA ARG A 574 -9.08 -16.95 24.61
C ARG A 574 -9.39 -17.36 26.03
N PHE A 575 -10.19 -16.57 26.72
CA PHE A 575 -10.69 -16.91 28.06
C PHE A 575 -11.68 -18.10 27.97
N ASN A 576 -11.61 -19.01 28.96
CA ASN A 576 -12.45 -20.21 29.06
C ASN A 576 -12.48 -21.07 27.78
N GLN A 577 -11.34 -21.16 27.11
CA GLN A 577 -11.10 -21.92 25.88
C GLN A 577 -9.68 -22.47 25.92
N ILE A 578 -9.41 -23.47 25.10
CA ILE A 578 -8.06 -24.03 24.97
C ILE A 578 -7.14 -22.97 24.35
N ASN A 579 -5.98 -22.75 24.99
CA ASN A 579 -4.90 -21.91 24.47
C ASN A 579 -3.70 -22.80 24.14
N SER A 580 -3.04 -22.55 23.01
CA SER A 580 -1.89 -23.37 22.56
C SER A 580 -0.60 -23.06 23.30
N SER A 581 -0.49 -21.85 23.87
CA SER A 581 0.60 -21.47 24.79
C SER A 581 0.06 -20.96 26.13
N GLY A 582 0.89 -21.05 27.16
CA GLY A 582 0.59 -20.53 28.49
C GLY A 582 0.76 -19.02 28.60
N GLY A 583 0.36 -18.47 29.75
CA GLY A 583 0.44 -17.03 30.04
C GLY A 583 -0.37 -16.63 31.28
N TYR A 584 -0.46 -15.34 31.53
CA TYR A 584 -1.31 -14.75 32.57
C TYR A 584 -2.51 -14.03 31.97
N HIS A 585 -3.58 -13.91 32.77
CA HIS A 585 -4.76 -13.11 32.47
C HIS A 585 -5.16 -12.27 33.68
N ILE A 586 -5.35 -10.97 33.49
CA ILE A 586 -5.94 -10.07 34.48
C ILE A 586 -7.43 -9.95 34.22
N ALA A 587 -8.24 -10.25 35.23
CA ALA A 587 -9.68 -10.08 35.20
C ALA A 587 -10.08 -8.92 36.12
N VAL A 588 -10.56 -7.82 35.52
CA VAL A 588 -11.17 -6.69 36.22
C VAL A 588 -12.67 -6.95 36.27
N ARG A 589 -13.20 -7.43 37.40
CA ARG A 589 -14.60 -7.85 37.49
C ARG A 589 -15.56 -6.69 37.69
N GLY A 590 -16.82 -6.88 37.28
CA GLY A 590 -17.89 -5.91 37.51
C GLY A 590 -18.23 -5.65 38.98
N ASN A 591 -17.96 -6.61 39.87
CA ASN A 591 -18.07 -6.38 41.32
C ASN A 591 -16.88 -5.60 41.93
N GLY A 592 -15.84 -5.30 41.14
CA GLY A 592 -14.63 -4.61 41.60
C GLY A 592 -13.46 -5.52 41.96
N ASP A 593 -13.62 -6.85 41.95
CA ASP A 593 -12.49 -7.74 42.21
C ASP A 593 -11.43 -7.64 41.10
N LEU A 594 -10.17 -7.51 41.51
CA LEU A 594 -9.01 -7.63 40.64
C LEU A 594 -8.42 -9.02 40.83
N GLN A 595 -8.36 -9.79 39.75
CA GLN A 595 -7.90 -11.17 39.80
C GLN A 595 -6.78 -11.44 38.80
N LEU A 596 -5.85 -12.30 39.19
CA LEU A 596 -4.80 -12.81 38.32
C LEU A 596 -4.98 -14.31 38.11
N TYR A 597 -4.98 -14.74 36.86
CA TYR A 597 -5.03 -16.14 36.45
C TYR A 597 -3.76 -16.53 35.71
N THR A 598 -3.39 -17.81 35.80
CA THR A 598 -2.45 -18.46 34.88
C THR A 598 -3.20 -19.42 33.97
N HIS A 599 -2.74 -19.55 32.74
CA HIS A 599 -3.19 -20.57 31.80
C HIS A 599 -2.05 -21.53 31.47
N THR A 600 -2.33 -22.82 31.59
CA THR A 600 -1.46 -23.89 31.08
C THR A 600 -1.89 -24.21 29.64
N ALA A 601 -0.91 -24.43 28.75
CA ALA A 601 -1.18 -24.81 27.37
C ALA A 601 -2.04 -26.08 27.30
N GLY A 602 -3.01 -26.10 26.39
CA GLY A 602 -3.95 -27.23 26.22
C GLY A 602 -5.10 -27.27 27.22
N VAL A 603 -5.14 -26.40 28.23
CA VAL A 603 -6.18 -26.38 29.27
C VAL A 603 -7.19 -25.26 29.03
N THR A 604 -8.48 -25.59 29.13
CA THR A 604 -9.60 -24.65 28.92
C THR A 604 -9.72 -23.61 30.03
N SER A 605 -9.64 -24.05 31.29
CA SER A 605 -9.79 -23.18 32.47
C SER A 605 -8.46 -22.56 32.87
N GLY A 606 -8.48 -21.28 33.22
CA GLY A 606 -7.38 -20.65 33.94
C GLY A 606 -7.41 -21.07 35.42
N THR A 607 -6.24 -21.10 36.06
CA THR A 607 -6.13 -21.24 37.53
C THR A 607 -5.97 -19.86 38.15
N GLN A 608 -6.87 -19.48 39.06
CA GLN A 608 -6.74 -18.22 39.79
C GLN A 608 -5.53 -18.30 40.74
N LEU A 609 -4.62 -17.35 40.61
CA LEU A 609 -3.44 -17.23 41.47
C LEU A 609 -3.68 -16.29 42.65
N GLY A 610 -4.56 -15.30 42.49
CA GLY A 610 -4.84 -14.32 43.53
C GLY A 610 -6.05 -13.44 43.19
N THR A 611 -6.61 -12.83 44.24
CA THR A 611 -7.73 -11.89 44.16
C THR A 611 -7.58 -10.82 45.22
N VAL A 612 -7.98 -9.59 44.91
CA VAL A 612 -8.12 -8.49 45.87
C VAL A 612 -9.38 -7.69 45.53
N ALA A 613 -10.15 -7.31 46.54
CA ALA A 613 -11.32 -6.47 46.35
C ALA A 613 -10.89 -5.02 46.06
N SER A 614 -11.54 -4.36 45.11
CA SER A 614 -11.40 -2.94 44.80
C SER A 614 -12.79 -2.33 44.59
N ALA A 615 -12.88 -1.01 44.45
CA ALA A 615 -14.11 -0.33 44.04
C ALA A 615 -14.64 -0.91 42.71
N ALA A 616 -15.96 -1.14 42.62
CA ALA A 616 -16.59 -1.60 41.38
C ALA A 616 -16.37 -0.59 40.22
N PRO A 617 -16.22 -1.05 38.96
CA PRO A 617 -16.16 -0.14 37.82
C PRO A 617 -17.45 0.67 37.66
N THR A 618 -17.31 1.97 37.44
CA THR A 618 -18.43 2.84 37.06
C THR A 618 -18.47 2.96 35.54
N ALA A 619 -19.66 2.82 34.94
CA ALA A 619 -19.85 2.95 33.49
C ALA A 619 -19.25 4.27 32.97
N GLY A 620 -18.48 4.20 31.88
CA GLY A 620 -17.82 5.36 31.27
C GLY A 620 -16.60 5.91 32.02
N GLN A 621 -16.26 5.40 33.20
CA GLN A 621 -15.12 5.89 33.98
C GLN A 621 -13.86 5.07 33.73
N TRP A 622 -12.76 5.77 33.46
CA TRP A 622 -11.46 5.18 33.22
C TRP A 622 -10.82 4.74 34.53
N MET A 623 -10.39 3.47 34.56
CA MET A 623 -9.53 2.91 35.59
C MET A 623 -8.10 2.82 35.04
N THR A 624 -7.11 2.99 35.89
CA THR A 624 -5.69 2.96 35.49
C THR A 624 -4.98 1.82 36.21
N PHE A 625 -4.13 1.10 35.48
CA PHE A 625 -3.47 -0.11 35.98
C PHE A 625 -1.99 -0.13 35.63
N THR A 626 -1.22 -0.68 36.56
CA THR A 626 0.19 -1.03 36.38
C THR A 626 0.38 -2.50 36.69
N VAL A 627 1.13 -3.21 35.85
CA VAL A 627 1.48 -4.62 36.02
C VAL A 627 3.00 -4.76 35.97
N GLN A 628 3.63 -4.95 37.13
CA GLN A 628 5.06 -5.21 37.20
C GLN A 628 5.30 -6.73 37.16
N VAL A 629 6.12 -7.16 36.20
CA VAL A 629 6.53 -8.55 36.04
C VAL A 629 8.01 -8.62 36.40
N THR A 630 8.35 -9.38 37.44
CA THR A 630 9.75 -9.66 37.86
C THR A 630 10.05 -11.14 37.63
N PRO A 631 11.27 -11.66 37.80
CA PRO A 631 11.53 -13.10 37.63
C PRO A 631 10.68 -14.03 38.51
N THR A 632 10.22 -13.56 39.67
CA THR A 632 9.51 -14.39 40.66
C THR A 632 8.10 -13.92 40.98
N GLN A 633 7.74 -12.69 40.60
CA GLN A 633 6.47 -12.08 40.99
C GLN A 633 5.75 -11.40 39.83
N VAL A 634 4.42 -11.32 39.98
CA VAL A 634 3.54 -10.45 39.22
C VAL A 634 2.81 -9.55 40.21
N ILE A 635 2.91 -8.24 40.02
CA ILE A 635 2.30 -7.23 40.88
C ILE A 635 1.32 -6.41 40.04
N LEU A 636 0.03 -6.59 40.29
CA LEU A 636 -1.05 -5.83 39.67
C LEU A 636 -1.48 -4.72 40.62
N THR A 637 -1.45 -3.47 40.16
CA THR A 637 -1.88 -2.31 40.91
C THR A 637 -2.95 -1.55 40.14
N ARG A 638 -4.05 -1.19 40.79
CA ARG A 638 -5.00 -0.20 40.30
C ARG A 638 -4.68 1.17 40.91
N THR A 639 -4.44 2.16 40.05
CA THR A 639 -3.80 3.44 40.42
C THR A 639 -4.72 4.65 40.34
N ASP A 640 -5.96 4.53 39.84
CA ASP A 640 -6.92 5.66 39.72
C ASP A 640 -7.58 6.05 41.04
N LEU A 641 -7.41 5.24 42.08
CA LEU A 641 -8.01 5.45 43.39
C LEU A 641 -7.10 6.28 44.30
N GLU A 642 -7.70 7.02 45.25
CA GLU A 642 -6.96 7.79 46.26
C GLU A 642 -5.95 6.92 47.01
N THR A 643 -6.36 5.69 47.36
CA THR A 643 -5.46 4.64 47.85
C THR A 643 -5.37 3.52 46.80
N PRO A 644 -4.21 3.33 46.15
CA PRO A 644 -4.02 2.27 45.17
C PRO A 644 -4.29 0.88 45.77
N VAL A 645 -4.95 0.01 44.99
CA VAL A 645 -5.19 -1.38 45.37
C VAL A 645 -4.15 -2.27 44.69
N VAL A 646 -3.44 -3.09 45.47
CA VAL A 646 -2.32 -3.91 45.00
C VAL A 646 -2.59 -5.41 45.23
N LEU A 647 -2.39 -6.21 44.19
CA LEU A 647 -2.35 -7.67 44.24
C LEU A 647 -0.93 -8.14 43.89
N THR A 648 -0.22 -8.73 44.86
CA THR A 648 1.11 -9.33 44.64
C THR A 648 0.99 -10.85 44.63
N VAL A 649 1.47 -11.49 43.56
CA VAL A 649 1.48 -12.95 43.41
C VAL A 649 2.92 -13.42 43.18
N THR A 650 3.37 -14.39 43.96
CA THR A 650 4.66 -15.07 43.75
C THR A 650 4.46 -16.25 42.81
N ASN A 651 4.80 -16.07 41.53
CA ASN A 651 4.68 -17.07 40.49
C ASN A 651 5.65 -16.77 39.33
N SER A 652 6.42 -17.77 38.90
CA SER A 652 7.46 -17.65 37.87
C SER A 652 7.13 -18.42 36.57
N ALA A 653 5.88 -18.86 36.39
CA ALA A 653 5.53 -19.80 35.33
C ALA A 653 5.68 -19.25 33.90
N HIS A 654 5.42 -17.96 33.68
CA HIS A 654 5.37 -17.39 32.33
C HIS A 654 6.10 -16.04 32.24
N ARG A 655 7.01 -15.87 31.29
CA ARG A 655 7.77 -14.63 31.07
C ARG A 655 7.94 -14.28 29.59
N GLY A 656 7.18 -14.92 28.70
CA GLY A 656 7.18 -14.53 27.29
C GLY A 656 6.59 -13.14 27.11
N GLY A 657 7.03 -12.39 26.10
CA GLY A 657 6.61 -11.00 25.94
C GLY A 657 5.46 -10.77 24.98
N TYR A 658 4.61 -11.78 24.76
CA TYR A 658 3.39 -11.62 23.95
C TYR A 658 2.18 -11.24 24.81
N MET A 659 1.37 -10.33 24.26
CA MET A 659 0.32 -9.63 25.01
C MET A 659 -0.94 -9.46 24.18
N HIS A 660 -2.09 -9.49 24.84
CA HIS A 660 -3.38 -9.33 24.21
C HIS A 660 -4.32 -8.45 25.03
N LEU A 661 -5.13 -7.64 24.36
CA LEU A 661 -6.37 -7.12 24.94
C LEU A 661 -7.41 -8.24 24.95
N SER A 662 -8.21 -8.36 26.01
CA SER A 662 -9.26 -9.38 26.08
C SER A 662 -10.54 -8.83 26.66
N ASN A 663 -11.65 -9.04 25.95
CA ASN A 663 -12.98 -8.72 26.46
C ASN A 663 -13.56 -9.78 27.40
N GLY A 664 -12.76 -10.78 27.79
CA GLY A 664 -13.10 -11.77 28.80
C GLY A 664 -14.48 -12.38 28.59
N SER A 665 -15.30 -12.32 29.64
CA SER A 665 -16.67 -12.86 29.62
C SER A 665 -17.74 -11.83 29.32
N ILE A 666 -17.40 -10.61 28.87
CA ILE A 666 -18.40 -9.58 28.51
C ILE A 666 -19.25 -10.08 27.35
N SER A 667 -20.56 -10.18 27.61
CA SER A 667 -21.52 -10.76 26.66
C SER A 667 -22.37 -9.72 25.91
N SER A 668 -22.40 -8.47 26.38
CA SER A 668 -23.19 -7.38 25.81
C SER A 668 -22.31 -6.27 25.23
N LEU A 669 -22.61 -5.84 23.99
CA LEU A 669 -21.96 -4.69 23.36
C LEU A 669 -22.19 -3.37 24.10
N ALA A 670 -23.27 -3.27 24.90
CA ALA A 670 -23.53 -2.10 25.74
C ALA A 670 -22.53 -1.99 26.90
N ASN A 671 -21.90 -3.11 27.28
CA ASN A 671 -20.93 -3.20 28.38
C ASN A 671 -19.50 -3.40 27.85
N LYS A 672 -19.25 -3.15 26.56
CA LYS A 672 -17.95 -3.46 25.96
C LYS A 672 -16.82 -2.70 26.66
N PRO A 673 -15.67 -3.36 26.87
CA PRO A 673 -14.50 -2.70 27.43
C PRO A 673 -13.78 -1.87 26.37
N HIS A 674 -13.17 -0.78 26.82
CA HIS A 674 -12.25 0.04 26.04
C HIS A 674 -10.89 0.12 26.72
N TRP A 675 -9.83 0.27 25.94
CA TRP A 675 -8.45 0.42 26.42
C TRP A 675 -7.79 1.66 25.82
N LYS A 676 -6.93 2.32 26.60
CA LYS A 676 -6.05 3.40 26.13
C LYS A 676 -4.76 3.48 26.92
N SER A 677 -3.81 4.29 26.43
CA SER A 677 -2.56 4.60 27.16
C SER A 677 -1.79 3.34 27.54
N PHE A 678 -1.74 2.37 26.62
CA PHE A 678 -1.01 1.14 26.79
C PHE A 678 0.48 1.40 26.57
N SER A 679 1.33 1.03 27.52
CA SER A 679 2.77 1.15 27.38
C SER A 679 3.52 0.06 28.15
N ILE A 680 4.76 -0.18 27.73
CA ILE A 680 5.68 -1.12 28.33
C ILE A 680 7.00 -0.39 28.60
N THR A 681 7.46 -0.45 29.85
CA THR A 681 8.75 0.11 30.28
C THR A 681 9.60 -1.00 30.90
N ALA A 682 10.91 -0.96 30.65
CA ALA A 682 11.88 -1.88 31.27
C ALA A 682 12.15 -1.48 32.72
#